data_AF-A0A2G8XXJ6-F1
#
_entry.id   AF-A0A2G8XXJ6-F1
#
_cell.length_a   1.000
_cell.length_b   1.000
_cell.length_c   1.000
_cell.angle_alpha   90.00
_cell.angle_beta   90.00
_cell.angle_gamma   90.00
#
_symmetry.space_group_name_H-M   'P 1'
#
loop_
_entity.id
_entity.type
_entity.pdbx_description
1 polymer ?
#
loop_
_entity_poly.entity_id
_entity_poly.type
_entity_poly.pdbx_seq_one_letter_code
_entity_poly.pdbx_strand_id
1 'polypeptide(L)'
;MERDGLCSLCMRFPPFRFAPILFIFSLFLIDTEEVFLPQQRPASRFCLSTSSPFSPLRSSGVSELSSSPPSAPLVPWLSSLSASFLSSCAARRRSPFRSSAFAAAEPGDRCFGRNKENWRMRVLPSSSLCFTSVSPSSARAPVTSRCFSSLPTKALEPSVSFIGVSRFRSSSALLRPRSLPLSSARCSSLAGHSAEVDRRMPSAVSVSSSPTTPSLLRAFSCLSSLPPAMPEETPKREEAAPSVAEVAEAPVSKKAQKKAEKEAAKEAAKAAKREALEAEQRAAQAVMNKQVEDLEKDAFGYLPVIDSRMRTNREWIPVDQLRNHVGKTVWVRGRIQESRGKGSVGFLMLRERQETVQGVLDAKRGNTKDMIKWTMSLPLESVVDLQGTVVEPEVEIQSTSQKGVELLVTKIFCVSKAAQELPFQLRDAMRPEDGSEGGIRVNMDTRLDNRILDLRTPVNQAIFRIQSETLQLFREFLLSQNFVELHSPKLIGGASEGGASCFTLKYFNRDACLAQSPQLYKQMAMCADFERVFEIGPVFRAENSNTHRHLCEFTGLDLEMTFKEHYSEVLDLLDDLFKFIFKGLSERCKKEIDLFHQQHPAEPFTWIEETPRLSFEEGVQMLREAGCPNIPEDLSEFDLSTEQEKMLGRLVKEKYHTDFYMLLQYPLKVRPFYTMPDPHNKMYSNSYDFFMRNEEITSGAQRVHDADLLTQRCLECGVPPSSIQTYIDSFRLGTAPHGGAGIGLERVVMLFLGAKNIRQVSLFPRDPKRLTP
;
A
#
# COMPACT_ATOMS: atom_id res chain seq x y z
N MET A 1 -10.38 -67.56 6.86
CA MET A 1 -11.74 -67.72 7.38
C MET A 1 -12.18 -66.34 7.86
N GLU A 2 -13.15 -65.65 7.26
CA GLU A 2 -13.94 -65.83 6.02
C GLU A 2 -14.11 -64.40 5.42
N ARG A 3 -13.91 -64.12 4.12
CA ARG A 3 -14.75 -64.46 2.93
C ARG A 3 -16.14 -63.80 2.99
N ASP A 4 -16.64 -63.09 1.96
CA ASP A 4 -16.19 -62.77 0.57
C ASP A 4 -16.57 -61.29 0.24
N GLY A 5 -16.22 -60.61 -0.86
CA GLY A 5 -15.41 -60.82 -2.09
C GLY A 5 -15.39 -59.45 -2.85
N LEU A 6 -14.43 -59.00 -3.67
CA LEU A 6 -13.68 -59.62 -4.79
C LEU A 6 -14.57 -60.11 -5.96
N CYS A 7 -14.32 -59.81 -7.25
CA CYS A 7 -13.41 -58.82 -7.88
C CYS A 7 -13.67 -58.74 -9.42
N SER A 8 -13.10 -57.72 -10.09
CA SER A 8 -12.78 -57.68 -11.55
C SER A 8 -13.97 -57.55 -12.53
N LEU A 9 -13.82 -57.34 -13.85
CA LEU A 9 -12.69 -57.36 -14.81
C LEU A 9 -13.04 -56.34 -15.95
N CYS A 10 -12.22 -55.81 -16.89
CA CYS A 10 -10.86 -55.99 -17.43
C CYS A 10 -10.30 -54.56 -17.80
N MET A 11 -9.41 -54.21 -18.76
CA MET A 11 -8.65 -54.88 -19.83
C MET A 11 -7.18 -54.40 -19.94
N ARG A 12 -6.28 -55.38 -20.07
CA ARG A 12 -5.24 -55.60 -21.11
C ARG A 12 -4.40 -54.38 -21.59
N PHE A 13 -3.11 -54.20 -21.23
CA PHE A 13 -1.86 -54.99 -21.51
C PHE A 13 -1.12 -54.53 -22.82
N PRO A 14 0.21 -54.69 -22.99
CA PRO A 14 1.41 -54.49 -22.10
C PRO A 14 2.62 -53.89 -22.91
N PRO A 15 3.96 -54.17 -22.73
CA PRO A 15 4.76 -54.78 -21.62
C PRO A 15 6.19 -54.17 -21.29
N PHE A 16 6.66 -54.40 -20.03
CA PHE A 16 8.09 -54.59 -19.57
C PHE A 16 9.16 -53.45 -19.72
N ARG A 17 10.26 -53.38 -18.93
CA ARG A 17 10.97 -54.34 -18.03
C ARG A 17 11.75 -53.66 -16.86
N PHE A 18 11.84 -54.36 -15.71
CA PHE A 18 12.67 -54.26 -14.45
C PHE A 18 14.02 -53.47 -14.41
N ALA A 19 14.72 -53.18 -13.28
CA ALA A 19 14.56 -53.03 -11.80
C ALA A 19 15.99 -53.12 -11.13
N PRO A 20 16.26 -53.05 -9.79
CA PRO A 20 15.54 -52.49 -8.62
C PRO A 20 16.39 -51.44 -7.80
N ILE A 21 15.88 -50.96 -6.66
CA ILE A 21 16.64 -50.21 -5.61
C ILE A 21 16.34 -50.79 -4.22
N LEU A 22 17.31 -50.82 -3.29
CA LEU A 22 17.14 -51.26 -1.90
C LEU A 22 16.77 -50.12 -0.93
N PHE A 23 16.03 -50.46 0.12
CA PHE A 23 15.76 -49.63 1.29
C PHE A 23 16.89 -49.73 2.34
N ILE A 24 17.35 -48.59 2.86
CA ILE A 24 17.89 -48.46 4.23
C ILE A 24 17.34 -47.16 4.83
N PHE A 25 16.97 -47.18 6.12
CA PHE A 25 16.49 -46.00 6.86
C PHE A 25 17.64 -45.06 7.22
N SER A 26 17.41 -43.76 7.14
CA SER A 26 18.24 -42.74 7.79
C SER A 26 17.53 -42.17 9.02
N LEU A 27 18.33 -41.72 9.99
CA LEU A 27 17.90 -41.37 11.35
C LEU A 27 18.57 -40.06 11.80
N PHE A 28 18.05 -39.52 12.89
CA PHE A 28 18.57 -38.44 13.72
C PHE A 28 18.54 -36.98 13.22
N LEU A 29 18.16 -36.17 14.21
CA LEU A 29 18.20 -34.72 14.35
C LEU A 29 19.59 -34.13 14.06
N ILE A 30 19.60 -32.85 13.70
CA ILE A 30 20.81 -32.04 13.60
C ILE A 30 20.94 -31.20 14.87
N ASP A 31 22.07 -31.36 15.57
CA ASP A 31 22.61 -30.42 16.55
C ASP A 31 24.12 -30.33 16.27
N THR A 32 24.67 -29.11 16.15
CA THR A 32 26.11 -28.90 15.88
C THR A 32 26.61 -27.61 16.53
N GLU A 33 27.33 -27.74 17.64
CA GLU A 33 28.22 -26.69 18.17
C GLU A 33 29.59 -26.70 17.47
N GLU A 34 30.41 -25.68 17.76
CA GLU A 34 31.71 -25.43 17.12
C GLU A 34 32.85 -26.37 17.56
N VAL A 35 33.79 -26.66 16.66
CA VAL A 35 35.18 -27.01 17.01
C VAL A 35 36.17 -26.36 16.04
N PHE A 36 37.14 -25.63 16.58
CA PHE A 36 38.29 -25.04 15.87
C PHE A 36 39.50 -26.02 15.83
N LEU A 37 40.40 -25.90 14.83
CA LEU A 37 41.88 -25.98 14.87
C LEU A 37 42.49 -26.09 13.43
N PRO A 38 43.81 -25.87 13.18
CA PRO A 38 44.30 -25.32 11.90
C PRO A 38 45.50 -26.07 11.23
N GLN A 39 46.22 -25.38 10.31
CA GLN A 39 47.50 -25.72 9.60
C GLN A 39 47.35 -26.36 8.19
N GLN A 40 48.24 -26.18 7.19
CA GLN A 40 49.43 -25.30 7.00
C GLN A 40 49.83 -25.14 5.50
N ARG A 41 50.44 -23.99 5.12
CA ARG A 41 51.39 -23.76 3.96
C ARG A 41 50.90 -23.92 2.50
N PRO A 42 51.68 -23.45 1.47
CA PRO A 42 52.73 -22.41 1.42
C PRO A 42 52.51 -21.35 0.30
N ALA A 43 53.43 -20.40 0.11
CA ALA A 43 53.42 -19.44 -1.00
C ALA A 43 54.82 -19.07 -1.52
N SER A 44 54.96 -18.77 -2.84
CA SER A 44 56.11 -18.07 -3.42
C SER A 44 55.89 -17.57 -4.87
N ARG A 45 56.13 -16.26 -5.10
CA ARG A 45 57.03 -15.58 -6.09
C ARG A 45 57.09 -16.12 -7.54
N PHE A 46 57.25 -15.32 -8.61
CA PHE A 46 58.06 -14.09 -8.88
C PHE A 46 57.21 -13.02 -9.63
N CYS A 47 57.40 -11.68 -9.53
CA CYS A 47 58.53 -10.78 -9.88
C CYS A 47 58.72 -10.58 -11.42
N LEU A 48 59.09 -9.41 -11.99
CA LEU A 48 59.55 -8.11 -11.44
C LEU A 48 59.53 -6.97 -12.50
N SER A 49 59.20 -5.72 -12.11
CA SER A 49 59.70 -4.39 -12.61
C SER A 49 59.77 -4.05 -14.12
N THR A 50 59.88 -2.80 -14.62
CA THR A 50 60.06 -1.42 -14.08
C THR A 50 58.89 -0.51 -14.55
N SER A 51 58.86 0.84 -14.56
CA SER A 51 59.78 1.95 -14.22
C SER A 51 59.00 3.19 -13.67
N SER A 52 59.55 4.41 -13.78
CA SER A 52 59.04 5.68 -13.22
C SER A 52 59.75 6.88 -13.91
N PRO A 53 59.67 8.16 -13.44
CA PRO A 53 58.53 9.04 -13.13
C PRO A 53 58.67 10.45 -13.81
N PHE A 54 57.83 11.45 -13.50
CA PHE A 54 58.24 12.87 -13.29
C PHE A 54 57.17 13.69 -12.54
N SER A 55 57.52 14.86 -11.96
CA SER A 55 56.65 15.69 -11.09
C SER A 55 57.01 17.23 -11.15
N PRO A 56 56.67 18.17 -10.21
CA PRO A 56 56.01 19.44 -10.60
C PRO A 56 56.63 20.79 -10.12
N LEU A 57 56.06 21.92 -10.58
CA LEU A 57 56.25 23.32 -10.11
C LEU A 57 54.86 24.03 -10.12
N ARG A 58 54.42 24.93 -9.22
CA ARG A 58 54.93 26.21 -8.64
C ARG A 58 55.09 27.34 -9.69
N SER A 59 54.68 28.61 -9.47
CA SER A 59 54.15 29.29 -8.26
C SER A 59 53.49 30.67 -8.54
N SER A 60 52.61 31.13 -7.62
CA SER A 60 52.39 32.53 -7.13
C SER A 60 52.18 33.73 -8.09
N GLY A 61 51.13 34.53 -7.84
CA GLY A 61 51.01 35.94 -8.31
C GLY A 61 49.73 36.63 -7.80
N VAL A 62 49.80 37.93 -7.43
CA VAL A 62 48.67 38.77 -6.95
C VAL A 62 48.85 40.21 -7.44
N SER A 63 47.86 40.79 -8.14
CA SER A 63 47.53 42.25 -8.12
C SER A 63 46.40 42.64 -9.10
N GLU A 64 45.30 43.15 -8.54
CA GLU A 64 44.58 44.41 -8.85
C GLU A 64 44.45 45.04 -10.27
N LEU A 65 43.20 45.46 -10.55
CA LEU A 65 42.72 46.72 -11.17
C LEU A 65 42.89 47.10 -12.67
N SER A 66 41.75 47.62 -13.20
CA SER A 66 41.57 48.82 -14.07
C SER A 66 40.96 48.67 -15.49
N SER A 67 39.74 49.23 -15.62
CA SER A 67 39.11 50.00 -16.71
C SER A 67 39.41 49.81 -18.22
N SER A 68 38.32 49.73 -19.00
CA SER A 68 38.14 50.09 -20.43
C SER A 68 38.27 51.62 -20.67
N PRO A 69 38.13 52.25 -21.89
CA PRO A 69 37.22 52.00 -23.05
C PRO A 69 37.93 52.29 -24.42
N PRO A 70 37.37 52.88 -25.52
CA PRO A 70 35.97 53.11 -25.97
C PRO A 70 35.65 52.82 -27.47
N SER A 71 34.36 52.80 -27.86
CA SER A 71 33.74 53.68 -28.90
C SER A 71 32.35 53.19 -29.38
N ALA A 72 31.52 54.11 -29.92
CA ALA A 72 30.19 53.90 -30.53
C ALA A 72 29.96 55.00 -31.61
N PRO A 73 28.90 54.98 -32.47
CA PRO A 73 27.66 55.71 -32.13
C PRO A 73 26.31 55.36 -32.85
N LEU A 74 25.19 55.88 -32.29
CA LEU A 74 23.95 56.38 -32.93
C LEU A 74 22.85 55.42 -33.53
N VAL A 75 21.67 56.03 -33.78
CA VAL A 75 20.27 55.54 -34.03
C VAL A 75 19.48 56.69 -34.76
N PRO A 76 18.13 56.80 -34.98
CA PRO A 76 16.89 56.01 -34.62
C PRO A 76 15.78 55.87 -35.74
N TRP A 77 14.47 55.73 -35.38
CA TRP A 77 13.17 55.74 -36.17
C TRP A 77 12.63 54.41 -36.78
N LEU A 78 11.32 54.20 -37.10
CA LEU A 78 10.02 54.46 -36.39
C LEU A 78 8.79 53.86 -37.17
N SER A 79 7.71 53.45 -36.47
CA SER A 79 6.30 53.27 -36.96
C SER A 79 5.96 52.05 -37.86
N SER A 80 4.70 51.59 -38.08
CA SER A 80 3.35 52.07 -37.67
C SER A 80 2.23 50.99 -37.74
N LEU A 81 1.10 51.20 -37.01
CA LEU A 81 -0.29 50.73 -37.25
C LEU A 81 -0.59 49.20 -37.16
N SER A 82 -1.77 48.69 -36.73
CA SER A 82 -3.11 49.20 -36.27
C SER A 82 -3.88 47.99 -35.61
N ALA A 83 -5.14 47.93 -35.12
CA ALA A 83 -6.23 48.78 -34.55
C ALA A 83 -7.40 47.80 -34.17
N SER A 84 -8.50 48.07 -33.44
CA SER A 84 -8.96 49.02 -32.38
C SER A 84 -10.39 48.57 -31.92
N PHE A 85 -11.09 49.38 -31.08
CA PHE A 85 -12.53 49.29 -30.66
C PHE A 85 -12.87 48.19 -29.60
N LEU A 86 -13.60 48.44 -28.49
CA LEU A 86 -14.13 49.63 -27.76
C LEU A 86 -14.43 49.15 -26.29
N SER A 87 -14.75 49.91 -25.23
CA SER A 87 -15.07 51.33 -24.91
C SER A 87 -14.61 51.59 -23.42
N SER A 88 -14.96 52.61 -22.61
CA SER A 88 -15.90 53.74 -22.72
C SER A 88 -15.56 54.97 -21.84
N CYS A 89 -16.47 55.95 -21.86
CA CYS A 89 -16.40 57.32 -21.35
C CYS A 89 -16.36 57.57 -19.81
N ALA A 90 -15.31 58.28 -19.38
CA ALA A 90 -15.32 59.66 -18.81
C ALA A 90 -16.06 60.05 -17.50
N ALA A 91 -15.35 60.77 -16.60
CA ALA A 91 -15.67 62.16 -16.17
C ALA A 91 -14.65 62.74 -15.15
N ARG A 92 -14.62 64.08 -14.96
CA ARG A 92 -13.85 64.81 -13.93
C ARG A 92 -14.80 65.46 -12.90
N ARG A 93 -14.38 65.62 -11.62
CA ARG A 93 -14.27 66.93 -10.89
C ARG A 93 -14.20 66.84 -9.34
N ARG A 94 -13.50 67.85 -8.76
CA ARG A 94 -13.67 68.49 -7.42
C ARG A 94 -13.28 67.73 -6.13
N SER A 95 -12.31 68.32 -5.41
CA SER A 95 -12.26 68.43 -3.94
C SER A 95 -13.22 69.56 -3.45
N PRO A 96 -13.56 69.74 -2.14
CA PRO A 96 -12.60 70.18 -1.09
C PRO A 96 -12.91 69.79 0.40
N PHE A 97 -12.00 70.19 1.30
CA PHE A 97 -12.14 70.57 2.74
C PHE A 97 -13.46 70.34 3.52
N ARG A 98 -13.35 69.77 4.74
CA ARG A 98 -13.47 70.46 6.07
C ARG A 98 -13.23 69.49 7.27
N SER A 99 -12.36 69.81 8.25
CA SER A 99 -12.63 70.31 9.64
C SER A 99 -13.67 69.52 10.45
N SER A 100 -13.51 69.14 11.73
CA SER A 100 -12.74 69.67 12.89
C SER A 100 -12.39 68.53 13.88
N ALA A 101 -11.27 68.47 14.62
CA ALA A 101 -10.71 69.36 15.67
C ALA A 101 -11.51 69.43 17.00
N PHE A 102 -10.92 68.93 18.11
CA PHE A 102 -10.94 69.52 19.48
C PHE A 102 -9.94 68.82 20.45
N ALA A 103 -9.49 69.56 21.48
CA ALA A 103 -8.70 69.24 22.72
C ALA A 103 -8.08 67.82 22.92
N ALA A 104 -6.82 67.60 23.36
CA ALA A 104 -5.75 68.40 24.01
C ALA A 104 -5.93 68.82 25.49
N ALA A 105 -5.23 68.12 26.40
CA ALA A 105 -4.72 68.59 27.71
C ALA A 105 -3.67 67.60 28.31
N GLU A 106 -2.64 68.11 29.00
CA GLU A 106 -1.59 67.35 29.71
C GLU A 106 -1.69 67.60 31.26
N PRO A 107 -0.60 67.57 32.08
CA PRO A 107 0.03 66.39 32.66
C PRO A 107 0.03 66.37 34.21
N GLY A 108 0.54 65.29 34.81
CA GLY A 108 0.89 65.18 36.25
C GLY A 108 2.31 64.65 36.45
N ASP A 109 3.01 65.11 37.50
CA ASP A 109 4.49 65.04 37.62
C ASP A 109 4.95 64.60 39.03
N ARG A 110 6.19 64.07 39.13
CA ARG A 110 6.99 63.74 40.35
C ARG A 110 6.55 62.47 41.14
N CYS A 111 7.40 61.84 41.97
CA CYS A 111 8.76 62.19 42.42
C CYS A 111 9.65 60.96 42.79
N PHE A 112 10.95 61.05 42.44
CA PHE A 112 12.15 60.49 43.10
C PHE A 112 12.15 59.17 43.91
N GLY A 113 13.04 58.26 43.50
CA GLY A 113 13.74 57.28 44.35
C GLY A 113 15.11 56.92 43.74
N ARG A 114 16.20 56.84 44.54
CA ARG A 114 17.58 56.63 44.03
C ARG A 114 18.26 55.42 44.68
N ASN A 115 18.92 54.60 43.85
CA ASN A 115 20.25 53.96 44.00
C ASN A 115 20.41 52.95 42.83
N LYS A 116 21.50 52.81 42.05
CA LYS A 116 22.97 52.75 42.29
C LYS A 116 23.37 51.55 43.17
N GLU A 117 24.27 50.65 42.79
CA GLU A 117 25.46 50.79 41.91
C GLU A 117 25.75 49.56 41.00
N ASN A 118 26.47 49.80 39.90
CA ASN A 118 27.56 49.04 39.21
C ASN A 118 27.60 47.47 39.24
N TRP A 119 28.03 46.72 38.20
CA TRP A 119 29.10 47.00 37.22
C TRP A 119 28.89 46.49 35.77
N ARG A 120 29.50 47.25 34.86
CA ARG A 120 29.79 47.17 33.41
C ARG A 120 29.77 45.84 32.61
N MET A 121 29.42 46.00 31.32
CA MET A 121 29.79 45.14 30.16
C MET A 121 31.29 45.26 29.76
N ARG A 122 31.84 44.31 28.97
CA ARG A 122 31.97 44.35 27.47
C ARG A 122 33.25 43.69 26.87
N VAL A 123 33.12 43.17 25.62
CA VAL A 123 34.15 42.87 24.58
C VAL A 123 34.78 41.43 24.55
N LEU A 124 35.10 40.99 23.32
CA LEU A 124 35.71 39.72 22.82
C LEU A 124 37.27 39.91 22.66
N PRO A 125 38.11 39.15 21.88
CA PRO A 125 37.89 37.94 21.05
C PRO A 125 39.03 36.85 20.96
N SER A 126 38.70 35.70 20.34
CA SER A 126 39.51 34.90 19.38
C SER A 126 40.75 34.04 19.79
N SER A 127 41.09 33.10 18.86
CA SER A 127 42.29 32.22 18.75
C SER A 127 42.39 30.97 19.65
N SER A 128 43.08 29.86 19.29
CA SER A 128 43.13 29.00 18.06
C SER A 128 44.09 27.80 18.31
N LEU A 129 44.15 26.78 17.40
CA LEU A 129 45.10 25.63 17.36
C LEU A 129 44.87 24.46 18.35
N CYS A 130 45.46 23.25 18.20
CA CYS A 130 45.41 22.31 17.05
C CYS A 130 46.01 20.90 17.37
N PHE A 131 45.47 19.84 16.74
CA PHE A 131 46.06 18.52 16.38
C PHE A 131 46.50 17.42 17.39
N THR A 132 46.29 16.16 16.96
CA THR A 132 46.89 14.84 17.34
C THR A 132 46.92 14.44 18.82
N SER A 133 46.39 13.30 19.31
CA SER A 133 46.22 11.90 18.83
C SER A 133 47.47 11.00 18.85
N VAL A 134 47.34 9.82 19.49
CA VAL A 134 47.99 8.50 19.25
C VAL A 134 47.67 7.55 20.43
N SER A 135 47.53 6.24 20.15
CA SER A 135 47.21 5.16 21.12
C SER A 135 48.36 4.11 21.17
N PRO A 136 48.11 2.84 21.57
CA PRO A 136 48.19 2.29 22.94
C PRO A 136 49.33 1.26 23.12
N SER A 137 49.48 0.62 24.29
CA SER A 137 49.93 -0.81 24.39
C SER A 137 50.10 -1.40 25.82
N SER A 138 49.66 -2.66 25.98
CA SER A 138 50.25 -3.73 26.83
C SER A 138 50.28 -3.61 28.37
N ALA A 139 50.37 -4.69 29.18
CA ALA A 139 49.93 -6.10 29.06
C ALA A 139 50.18 -6.87 30.41
N ARG A 140 49.51 -8.03 30.61
CA ARG A 140 49.79 -9.08 31.66
C ARG A 140 49.51 -8.66 33.13
N ALA A 141 49.30 -9.54 34.13
CA ALA A 141 48.88 -10.95 34.24
C ALA A 141 48.42 -11.25 35.71
N PRO A 142 47.76 -12.39 36.04
CA PRO A 142 46.96 -12.55 37.28
C PRO A 142 47.56 -13.42 38.42
N VAL A 143 47.04 -13.25 39.65
CA VAL A 143 47.23 -14.12 40.86
C VAL A 143 45.97 -14.00 41.78
N THR A 144 44.98 -14.89 41.71
CA THR A 144 44.72 -16.07 42.58
C THR A 144 44.69 -15.91 44.12
N SER A 145 43.46 -15.79 44.66
CA SER A 145 42.87 -16.51 45.84
C SER A 145 43.61 -16.74 47.19
N ARG A 146 42.98 -16.27 48.29
CA ARG A 146 42.67 -16.92 49.60
C ARG A 146 42.02 -15.86 50.52
N CYS A 147 40.85 -16.02 51.16
CA CYS A 147 40.44 -16.98 52.22
C CYS A 147 41.18 -16.82 53.57
N PHE A 148 40.61 -16.09 54.54
CA PHE A 148 40.14 -16.63 55.85
C PHE A 148 39.55 -15.57 56.81
N SER A 149 38.61 -15.98 57.68
CA SER A 149 38.15 -15.32 58.95
C SER A 149 37.55 -13.90 58.89
N SER A 150 36.66 -13.45 59.81
CA SER A 150 36.00 -14.11 60.96
C SER A 150 34.65 -13.45 61.30
N LEU A 151 33.68 -14.23 61.79
CA LEU A 151 32.50 -13.72 62.52
C LEU A 151 32.89 -13.24 63.94
N PRO A 152 31.99 -12.54 64.64
CA PRO A 152 31.34 -13.21 65.78
C PRO A 152 29.79 -13.16 65.75
N THR A 153 29.18 -14.08 66.49
CA THR A 153 27.75 -14.43 66.46
C THR A 153 26.96 -14.00 67.70
N LYS A 154 25.64 -13.82 67.52
CA LYS A 154 24.53 -14.08 68.48
C LYS A 154 23.22 -14.05 67.65
N ALA A 155 22.48 -15.12 67.34
CA ALA A 155 22.32 -16.49 67.85
C ALA A 155 21.41 -16.66 69.07
N LEU A 156 20.21 -17.24 68.83
CA LEU A 156 19.27 -18.01 69.68
C LEU A 156 17.97 -18.16 68.84
N GLU A 157 17.72 -19.22 68.06
CA GLU A 157 17.51 -20.68 68.33
C GLU A 157 16.03 -21.07 68.57
N PRO A 158 15.56 -22.27 68.14
CA PRO A 158 14.13 -22.57 67.96
C PRO A 158 13.62 -23.79 68.78
N SER A 159 12.41 -24.29 68.46
CA SER A 159 11.90 -25.60 68.92
C SER A 159 11.18 -26.37 67.80
N VAL A 160 11.05 -27.70 67.94
CA VAL A 160 10.90 -28.67 66.84
C VAL A 160 9.70 -29.63 67.07
N SER A 161 9.24 -30.33 66.02
CA SER A 161 8.60 -31.68 65.96
C SER A 161 7.14 -31.74 65.42
N PHE A 162 6.61 -32.86 64.87
CA PHE A 162 7.12 -33.87 63.89
C PHE A 162 5.93 -34.81 63.49
N ILE A 163 5.96 -35.42 62.30
CA ILE A 163 5.19 -36.63 61.85
C ILE A 163 3.66 -36.47 61.63
N GLY A 164 3.16 -37.01 60.51
CA GLY A 164 1.74 -37.31 60.30
C GLY A 164 1.42 -37.84 58.89
N VAL A 165 0.99 -39.10 58.73
CA VAL A 165 0.74 -39.75 57.42
C VAL A 165 -0.62 -40.46 57.38
N SER A 166 -1.43 -40.21 56.34
CA SER A 166 -2.49 -41.13 55.90
C SER A 166 -2.94 -40.89 54.45
N ARG A 167 -3.41 -41.95 53.77
CA ARG A 167 -4.03 -41.94 52.43
C ARG A 167 -5.49 -42.42 52.53
N PHE A 168 -6.23 -42.28 51.43
CA PHE A 168 -7.58 -42.83 51.17
C PHE A 168 -8.73 -42.14 51.96
N ARG A 169 -10.00 -42.20 51.52
CA ARG A 169 -10.62 -43.03 50.46
C ARG A 169 -11.72 -42.29 49.69
N SER A 170 -12.00 -42.76 48.47
CA SER A 170 -13.18 -42.38 47.65
C SER A 170 -14.48 -43.02 48.14
N SER A 171 -15.64 -42.45 47.77
CA SER A 171 -16.95 -43.14 47.68
C SER A 171 -17.94 -42.35 46.83
N SER A 172 -18.87 -43.03 46.14
CA SER A 172 -19.81 -42.40 45.20
C SER A 172 -21.08 -43.23 44.97
N ALA A 173 -22.27 -42.65 45.24
CA ALA A 173 -23.60 -43.10 44.80
C ALA A 173 -24.56 -41.89 44.91
N LEU A 174 -25.29 -41.43 43.89
CA LEU A 174 -26.43 -42.04 43.16
C LEU A 174 -27.72 -42.19 43.99
N LEU A 175 -28.74 -41.36 43.68
CA LEU A 175 -30.13 -41.77 43.42
C LEU A 175 -30.97 -40.63 42.79
N ARG A 176 -32.11 -41.00 42.19
CA ARG A 176 -33.10 -40.21 41.39
C ARG A 176 -34.44 -41.00 41.44
N PRO A 177 -35.58 -40.57 40.84
CA PRO A 177 -36.15 -39.23 40.60
C PRO A 177 -37.66 -39.16 40.97
N ARG A 178 -38.33 -38.01 40.75
CA ARG A 178 -39.80 -37.79 40.52
C ARG A 178 -40.07 -36.27 40.38
N SER A 179 -41.13 -35.72 39.79
CA SER A 179 -41.90 -36.02 38.55
C SER A 179 -42.98 -34.92 38.34
N LEU A 180 -43.17 -34.46 37.10
CA LEU A 180 -44.15 -33.50 36.51
C LEU A 180 -45.54 -33.31 37.18
N PRO A 181 -46.20 -32.14 36.96
CA PRO A 181 -47.23 -32.07 35.90
C PRO A 181 -47.26 -30.78 35.03
N LEU A 182 -48.22 -30.70 34.08
CA LEU A 182 -48.44 -29.65 33.06
C LEU A 182 -49.90 -29.11 33.08
N SER A 183 -50.09 -27.80 32.92
CA SER A 183 -51.31 -27.10 32.42
C SER A 183 -51.01 -25.58 32.29
N SER A 184 -51.10 -24.87 31.17
CA SER A 184 -52.19 -24.56 30.20
C SER A 184 -53.23 -23.51 30.67
N ALA A 185 -53.18 -22.26 30.15
CA ALA A 185 -54.35 -21.47 29.67
C ALA A 185 -54.10 -19.94 29.42
N ARG A 186 -54.26 -19.52 28.15
CA ARG A 186 -54.94 -18.31 27.60
C ARG A 186 -55.13 -16.99 28.41
N CYS A 187 -54.53 -15.92 27.86
CA CYS A 187 -55.20 -14.78 27.15
C CYS A 187 -55.97 -13.65 27.91
N SER A 188 -55.74 -12.39 27.45
CA SER A 188 -56.60 -11.17 27.51
C SER A 188 -56.94 -10.55 28.89
N SER A 189 -57.24 -9.25 29.06
CA SER A 189 -57.04 -8.01 28.26
C SER A 189 -57.62 -6.79 29.02
N LEU A 190 -57.07 -5.57 28.87
CA LEU A 190 -57.71 -4.22 29.03
C LEU A 190 -56.58 -3.14 28.96
N ALA A 191 -56.55 -2.03 28.20
CA ALA A 191 -57.39 -1.33 27.21
C ALA A 191 -57.94 0.06 27.65
N GLY A 192 -57.76 1.07 26.77
CA GLY A 192 -58.20 2.49 26.87
C GLY A 192 -57.34 3.37 25.93
N HIS A 193 -57.75 3.71 24.69
CA HIS A 193 -58.79 4.64 24.21
C HIS A 193 -58.44 6.13 24.38
N SER A 194 -58.76 7.10 23.49
CA SER A 194 -59.19 7.22 22.06
C SER A 194 -59.11 8.74 21.69
N ALA A 195 -59.22 9.30 20.47
CA ALA A 195 -59.55 8.92 19.07
C ALA A 195 -58.61 9.76 18.13
N GLU A 196 -58.42 9.64 16.81
CA GLU A 196 -59.23 9.28 15.61
C GLU A 196 -60.24 10.33 15.09
N VAL A 197 -59.96 10.89 13.88
CA VAL A 197 -60.94 11.47 12.93
C VAL A 197 -60.45 11.23 11.48
N ASP A 198 -61.34 10.82 10.57
CA ASP A 198 -61.14 10.47 9.15
C ASP A 198 -61.47 11.63 8.17
N ARG A 199 -60.95 11.58 6.90
CA ARG A 199 -61.76 11.79 5.66
C ARG A 199 -61.00 11.66 4.31
N ARG A 200 -61.42 10.67 3.52
CA ARG A 200 -61.85 10.71 2.08
C ARG A 200 -60.86 10.74 0.88
N MET A 201 -61.00 9.69 0.06
CA MET A 201 -60.89 9.54 -1.41
C MET A 201 -61.68 10.61 -2.22
N PRO A 202 -61.53 10.76 -3.58
CA PRO A 202 -61.20 9.76 -4.64
C PRO A 202 -60.05 10.22 -5.60
N SER A 203 -59.69 9.62 -6.75
CA SER A 203 -60.39 8.77 -7.74
C SER A 203 -59.43 7.82 -8.53
N ALA A 204 -59.92 7.11 -9.57
CA ALA A 204 -59.15 6.17 -10.40
C ALA A 204 -59.35 6.34 -11.93
N VAL A 205 -58.40 5.81 -12.73
CA VAL A 205 -58.61 5.24 -14.08
C VAL A 205 -57.68 4.02 -14.23
N SER A 206 -58.07 2.99 -14.97
CA SER A 206 -57.34 1.71 -15.10
C SER A 206 -57.44 1.09 -16.51
N VAL A 207 -56.42 0.30 -16.90
CA VAL A 207 -56.50 -0.77 -17.92
C VAL A 207 -55.56 -1.92 -17.50
N SER A 208 -55.89 -3.16 -17.88
CA SER A 208 -55.17 -4.42 -17.63
C SER A 208 -53.94 -4.60 -18.58
N SER A 209 -53.05 -5.60 -18.47
CA SER A 209 -53.26 -7.03 -18.18
C SER A 209 -51.98 -7.79 -17.75
N SER A 210 -52.13 -9.09 -17.46
CA SER A 210 -51.04 -10.06 -17.14
C SER A 210 -51.27 -11.38 -17.93
N PRO A 211 -50.27 -12.28 -18.05
CA PRO A 211 -50.10 -13.30 -17.01
C PRO A 211 -48.65 -13.76 -16.68
N THR A 212 -48.57 -14.50 -15.57
CA THR A 212 -47.45 -15.18 -14.89
C THR A 212 -46.46 -16.03 -15.72
N THR A 213 -45.19 -16.09 -15.27
CA THR A 213 -44.46 -17.34 -14.88
C THR A 213 -43.15 -17.02 -14.12
N PRO A 214 -42.53 -17.96 -13.36
CA PRO A 214 -41.55 -17.62 -12.31
C PRO A 214 -40.09 -18.10 -12.52
N SER A 215 -39.19 -17.44 -11.78
CA SER A 215 -37.89 -17.90 -11.19
C SER A 215 -37.01 -18.95 -11.90
N LEU A 216 -35.72 -18.61 -12.10
CA LEU A 216 -34.63 -19.59 -12.19
C LEU A 216 -33.40 -19.18 -11.37
N LEU A 217 -32.86 -20.13 -10.61
CA LEU A 217 -31.59 -20.05 -9.87
C LEU A 217 -30.60 -21.06 -10.45
N ARG A 218 -29.43 -20.60 -10.90
CA ARG A 218 -28.11 -21.29 -10.99
C ARG A 218 -27.12 -20.31 -11.61
N ALA A 219 -26.02 -19.93 -10.96
CA ALA A 219 -24.85 -20.75 -10.62
C ALA A 219 -24.09 -21.23 -11.88
N PHE A 220 -23.06 -20.48 -12.24
CA PHE A 220 -22.06 -20.85 -13.26
C PHE A 220 -20.86 -21.53 -12.59
N SER A 221 -20.49 -22.72 -13.08
CA SER A 221 -19.26 -23.44 -12.73
C SER A 221 -18.67 -24.09 -13.98
N CYS A 222 -17.38 -23.88 -14.21
CA CYS A 222 -16.69 -24.43 -15.38
C CYS A 222 -16.34 -25.92 -15.18
N LEU A 223 -16.49 -26.75 -16.22
CA LEU A 223 -15.36 -27.49 -16.81
C LEU A 223 -15.72 -28.10 -18.19
N SER A 224 -14.68 -28.53 -18.91
CA SER A 224 -14.71 -29.10 -20.26
C SER A 224 -14.92 -30.62 -20.30
N SER A 225 -15.51 -31.13 -21.39
CA SER A 225 -15.47 -32.55 -21.77
C SER A 225 -15.12 -32.74 -23.26
N LEU A 226 -14.45 -33.84 -23.58
CA LEU A 226 -14.00 -34.20 -24.94
C LEU A 226 -15.02 -35.11 -25.66
N PRO A 227 -15.06 -35.11 -27.01
CA PRO A 227 -15.94 -35.98 -27.79
C PRO A 227 -15.39 -37.42 -27.92
N PRO A 228 -16.26 -38.44 -28.09
CA PRO A 228 -15.87 -39.85 -28.28
C PRO A 228 -15.50 -40.19 -29.74
N ALA A 229 -14.92 -41.38 -29.93
CA ALA A 229 -14.34 -41.86 -31.19
C ALA A 229 -15.31 -42.68 -32.09
N MET A 230 -14.91 -42.82 -33.36
CA MET A 230 -15.52 -43.71 -34.38
C MET A 230 -14.78 -45.06 -34.44
N PRO A 231 -15.44 -46.18 -34.80
CA PRO A 231 -14.79 -47.44 -35.14
C PRO A 231 -14.34 -47.51 -36.62
N GLU A 232 -13.35 -48.36 -36.91
CA GLU A 232 -12.89 -48.70 -38.27
C GLU A 232 -13.54 -49.98 -38.80
N GLU A 233 -13.62 -50.15 -40.13
CA GLU A 233 -13.72 -51.47 -40.78
C GLU A 233 -13.20 -51.45 -42.23
N THR A 234 -12.53 -52.53 -42.67
CA THR A 234 -11.93 -52.74 -44.02
C THR A 234 -11.70 -54.26 -44.26
N PRO A 235 -11.35 -54.79 -45.46
CA PRO A 235 -11.51 -54.32 -46.86
C PRO A 235 -11.97 -55.40 -47.91
N LYS A 236 -12.33 -54.97 -49.15
CA LYS A 236 -12.44 -55.75 -50.42
C LYS A 236 -13.64 -56.75 -50.50
N ARG A 237 -14.11 -57.24 -51.67
CA ARG A 237 -13.53 -57.33 -53.04
C ARG A 237 -14.59 -57.17 -54.18
N GLU A 238 -14.11 -57.14 -55.43
CA GLU A 238 -14.76 -57.04 -56.75
C GLU A 238 -15.94 -58.00 -57.05
N GLU A 239 -16.93 -57.56 -57.84
CA GLU A 239 -17.60 -58.38 -58.88
C GLU A 239 -18.17 -57.49 -60.03
N ALA A 240 -18.86 -58.06 -61.02
CA ALA A 240 -18.81 -57.61 -62.43
C ALA A 240 -19.99 -56.75 -62.99
N ALA A 241 -19.74 -56.16 -64.16
CA ALA A 241 -20.69 -55.58 -65.11
C ALA A 241 -21.35 -56.69 -66.00
N PRO A 242 -22.29 -56.46 -66.95
CA PRO A 242 -22.72 -55.17 -67.55
C PRO A 242 -24.23 -55.01 -67.88
N SER A 243 -24.59 -53.88 -68.49
CA SER A 243 -25.45 -53.83 -69.70
C SER A 243 -25.40 -52.44 -70.35
N VAL A 244 -25.77 -52.35 -71.63
CA VAL A 244 -25.68 -51.13 -72.46
C VAL A 244 -27.08 -50.69 -72.89
N ALA A 245 -27.36 -49.38 -72.86
CA ALA A 245 -28.48 -48.76 -73.53
C ALA A 245 -28.02 -47.44 -74.19
N GLU A 246 -28.25 -47.30 -75.49
CA GLU A 246 -27.80 -46.15 -76.27
C GLU A 246 -28.72 -44.94 -76.08
N VAL A 247 -28.14 -43.75 -75.96
CA VAL A 247 -28.82 -42.47 -76.22
C VAL A 247 -27.87 -41.60 -77.06
N ALA A 248 -28.36 -41.10 -78.19
CA ALA A 248 -27.51 -40.54 -79.25
C ALA A 248 -26.88 -39.18 -78.90
N GLU A 249 -25.64 -38.97 -79.34
CA GLU A 249 -25.00 -37.66 -79.31
C GLU A 249 -25.61 -36.72 -80.36
N ALA A 250 -26.00 -35.52 -79.92
CA ALA A 250 -26.28 -34.39 -80.82
C ALA A 250 -25.05 -33.45 -80.87
N PRO A 251 -24.64 -32.95 -82.04
CA PRO A 251 -23.39 -32.21 -82.17
C PRO A 251 -23.45 -30.85 -81.47
N VAL A 252 -22.73 -30.71 -80.36
CA VAL A 252 -22.64 -29.46 -79.60
C VAL A 252 -22.00 -28.37 -80.46
N SER A 253 -22.75 -27.31 -80.73
CA SER A 253 -22.29 -26.17 -81.54
C SER A 253 -20.96 -25.60 -81.03
N LYS A 254 -20.04 -25.29 -81.95
CA LYS A 254 -18.76 -24.59 -81.66
C LYS A 254 -18.93 -23.28 -80.87
N LYS A 255 -20.14 -22.70 -80.89
CA LYS A 255 -20.50 -21.49 -80.11
C LYS A 255 -20.80 -21.79 -78.63
N ALA A 256 -21.27 -23.01 -78.31
CA ALA A 256 -21.49 -23.49 -76.96
C ALA A 256 -20.18 -23.98 -76.30
N GLN A 257 -19.33 -24.69 -77.04
CA GLN A 257 -17.97 -25.05 -76.58
C GLN A 257 -17.18 -23.80 -76.15
N LYS A 258 -17.10 -22.78 -77.02
CA LYS A 258 -16.47 -21.48 -76.67
C LYS A 258 -17.14 -20.71 -75.53
N LYS A 259 -18.40 -21.00 -75.18
CA LYS A 259 -19.04 -20.45 -73.97
C LYS A 259 -18.59 -21.21 -72.73
N ALA A 260 -18.64 -22.55 -72.77
CA ALA A 260 -18.19 -23.42 -71.69
C ALA A 260 -16.70 -23.21 -71.36
N GLU A 261 -15.82 -23.13 -72.37
CA GLU A 261 -14.41 -22.79 -72.22
C GLU A 261 -14.21 -21.44 -71.50
N LYS A 262 -15.00 -20.43 -71.87
CA LYS A 262 -14.91 -19.08 -71.28
C LYS A 262 -15.49 -19.00 -69.87
N GLU A 263 -16.50 -19.81 -69.56
CA GLU A 263 -17.03 -19.96 -68.21
C GLU A 263 -16.09 -20.77 -67.31
N ALA A 264 -15.51 -21.87 -67.81
CA ALA A 264 -14.48 -22.64 -67.13
C ALA A 264 -13.20 -21.83 -66.86
N ALA A 265 -12.73 -21.03 -67.82
CA ALA A 265 -11.59 -20.12 -67.62
C ALA A 265 -11.90 -19.02 -66.58
N LYS A 266 -13.16 -18.57 -66.50
CA LYS A 266 -13.62 -17.59 -65.48
C LYS A 266 -13.74 -18.22 -64.09
N GLU A 267 -14.19 -19.47 -63.99
CA GLU A 267 -14.18 -20.25 -62.74
C GLU A 267 -12.74 -20.54 -62.28
N ALA A 268 -11.86 -20.99 -63.17
CA ALA A 268 -10.44 -21.21 -62.86
C ALA A 268 -9.75 -19.93 -62.38
N ALA A 269 -10.01 -18.78 -63.02
CA ALA A 269 -9.48 -17.49 -62.58
C ALA A 269 -10.03 -17.03 -61.21
N LYS A 270 -11.30 -17.33 -60.89
CA LYS A 270 -11.84 -17.14 -59.53
C LYS A 270 -11.17 -18.08 -58.52
N ALA A 271 -11.01 -19.35 -58.86
CA ALA A 271 -10.43 -20.37 -57.99
C ALA A 271 -8.99 -20.02 -57.64
N ALA A 272 -8.15 -19.71 -58.64
CA ALA A 272 -6.79 -19.23 -58.45
C ALA A 272 -6.73 -17.94 -57.63
N LYS A 273 -7.67 -17.00 -57.83
CA LYS A 273 -7.75 -15.79 -56.99
C LYS A 273 -8.16 -16.09 -55.54
N ARG A 274 -9.03 -17.07 -55.31
CA ARG A 274 -9.43 -17.51 -53.96
C ARG A 274 -8.27 -18.23 -53.26
N GLU A 275 -7.60 -19.14 -53.95
CA GLU A 275 -6.43 -19.86 -53.44
C GLU A 275 -5.26 -18.91 -53.14
N ALA A 276 -5.01 -17.90 -53.99
CA ALA A 276 -4.04 -16.84 -53.72
C ALA A 276 -4.40 -16.02 -52.47
N LEU A 277 -5.68 -15.68 -52.28
CA LEU A 277 -6.16 -14.99 -51.07
C LEU A 277 -6.05 -15.88 -49.82
N GLU A 278 -6.39 -17.17 -49.92
CA GLU A 278 -6.23 -18.15 -48.84
C GLU A 278 -4.74 -18.41 -48.52
N ALA A 279 -3.84 -18.31 -49.49
CA ALA A 279 -2.39 -18.36 -49.29
C ALA A 279 -1.87 -17.08 -48.63
N GLU A 280 -2.32 -15.90 -49.08
CA GLU A 280 -2.00 -14.60 -48.46
C GLU A 280 -2.48 -14.54 -47.00
N GLN A 281 -3.70 -15.02 -46.71
CA GLN A 281 -4.24 -15.12 -45.35
C GLN A 281 -3.42 -16.10 -44.49
N ARG A 282 -3.05 -17.28 -45.00
CA ARG A 282 -2.18 -18.23 -44.29
C ARG A 282 -0.79 -17.64 -44.00
N ALA A 283 -0.18 -16.97 -44.97
CA ALA A 283 1.11 -16.29 -44.79
C ALA A 283 1.01 -15.16 -43.75
N ALA A 284 -0.02 -14.32 -43.83
CA ALA A 284 -0.28 -13.28 -42.84
C ALA A 284 -0.49 -13.87 -41.43
N GLN A 285 -1.26 -14.96 -41.30
CA GLN A 285 -1.50 -15.61 -40.00
C GLN A 285 -0.22 -16.25 -39.43
N ALA A 286 0.64 -16.82 -40.28
CA ALA A 286 1.95 -17.33 -39.87
C ALA A 286 2.84 -16.20 -39.31
N VAL A 287 2.86 -15.03 -39.95
CA VAL A 287 3.55 -13.84 -39.43
C VAL A 287 2.94 -13.38 -38.09
N MET A 288 1.60 -13.34 -37.96
CA MET A 288 0.92 -12.93 -36.72
C MET A 288 1.18 -13.89 -35.54
N ASN A 289 1.45 -15.16 -35.81
CA ASN A 289 1.71 -16.20 -34.81
C ASN A 289 3.21 -16.56 -34.65
N LYS A 290 4.12 -15.86 -35.33
CA LYS A 290 5.54 -16.20 -35.40
C LYS A 290 6.17 -16.41 -34.01
N GLN A 291 6.76 -17.58 -33.80
CA GLN A 291 7.62 -17.86 -32.64
C GLN A 291 9.07 -17.41 -32.94
N VAL A 292 9.84 -17.17 -31.88
CA VAL A 292 11.29 -16.95 -31.96
C VAL A 292 11.99 -18.30 -31.81
N GLU A 293 12.71 -18.71 -32.85
CA GLU A 293 13.53 -19.93 -32.84
C GLU A 293 15.00 -19.59 -32.55
N ASP A 294 15.46 -18.41 -32.99
CA ASP A 294 16.85 -17.99 -32.89
C ASP A 294 16.93 -16.50 -32.50
N LEU A 295 17.38 -16.21 -31.28
CA LEU A 295 17.45 -14.85 -30.72
C LEU A 295 18.43 -13.92 -31.46
N GLU A 296 19.37 -14.46 -32.25
CA GLU A 296 20.34 -13.71 -33.03
C GLU A 296 19.82 -13.43 -34.45
N LYS A 297 19.19 -14.41 -35.10
CA LYS A 297 18.62 -14.27 -36.45
C LYS A 297 17.25 -13.58 -36.47
N ASP A 298 16.39 -13.84 -35.49
CA ASP A 298 15.06 -13.24 -35.42
C ASP A 298 15.11 -11.78 -34.97
N ALA A 299 14.35 -10.92 -35.65
CA ALA A 299 14.09 -9.54 -35.21
C ALA A 299 12.77 -9.41 -34.42
N PHE A 300 11.81 -10.32 -34.61
CA PHE A 300 10.54 -10.33 -33.89
C PHE A 300 9.89 -11.71 -33.81
N GLY A 301 8.97 -11.86 -32.87
CA GLY A 301 8.16 -13.06 -32.60
C GLY A 301 7.78 -13.19 -31.12
N TYR A 302 6.96 -14.19 -30.78
CA TYR A 302 6.75 -14.60 -29.39
C TYR A 302 7.94 -15.44 -28.91
N LEU A 303 8.41 -15.19 -27.69
CA LEU A 303 9.38 -16.08 -27.05
C LEU A 303 8.69 -17.37 -26.59
N PRO A 304 9.41 -18.51 -26.53
CA PRO A 304 8.98 -19.63 -25.70
C PRO A 304 8.88 -19.19 -24.23
N VAL A 305 8.07 -19.91 -23.43
CA VAL A 305 7.90 -19.65 -22.00
C VAL A 305 9.26 -19.63 -21.30
N ILE A 306 9.55 -18.54 -20.57
CA ILE A 306 10.82 -18.40 -19.84
C ILE A 306 10.75 -19.26 -18.58
N ASP A 307 11.27 -20.48 -18.67
CA ASP A 307 11.36 -21.48 -17.60
C ASP A 307 12.82 -21.77 -17.20
N SER A 308 13.68 -20.75 -17.32
CA SER A 308 15.10 -20.76 -16.92
C SER A 308 16.03 -21.71 -17.68
N ARG A 309 15.58 -22.38 -18.76
CA ARG A 309 16.46 -23.19 -19.64
C ARG A 309 17.63 -22.43 -20.28
N MET A 310 17.54 -21.11 -20.42
CA MET A 310 18.53 -20.29 -21.12
C MET A 310 18.86 -19.02 -20.34
N ARG A 311 20.16 -18.73 -20.19
CA ARG A 311 20.69 -17.48 -19.64
C ARG A 311 21.40 -16.72 -20.74
N THR A 312 20.77 -15.67 -21.27
CA THR A 312 21.26 -14.91 -22.44
C THR A 312 22.38 -13.92 -22.14
N ASN A 313 22.66 -13.64 -20.87
CA ASN A 313 23.67 -12.66 -20.41
C ASN A 313 23.56 -11.25 -21.06
N ARG A 314 22.36 -10.88 -21.53
CA ARG A 314 22.06 -9.51 -22.01
C ARG A 314 22.20 -8.52 -20.85
N GLU A 315 22.81 -7.38 -21.14
CA GLU A 315 22.77 -6.19 -20.28
C GLU A 315 21.39 -5.53 -20.41
N TRP A 316 20.59 -5.57 -19.34
CA TRP A 316 19.26 -4.97 -19.30
C TRP A 316 19.34 -3.58 -18.67
N ILE A 317 18.95 -2.56 -19.43
CA ILE A 317 18.96 -1.16 -18.97
C ILE A 317 17.54 -0.78 -18.52
N PRO A 318 17.36 -0.36 -17.24
CA PRO A 318 16.10 0.19 -16.75
C PRO A 318 15.66 1.45 -17.50
N VAL A 319 14.34 1.68 -17.63
CA VAL A 319 13.81 2.81 -18.41
C VAL A 319 14.24 4.17 -17.87
N ASP A 320 14.40 4.33 -16.55
CA ASP A 320 14.90 5.56 -15.91
C ASP A 320 16.38 5.86 -16.20
N GLN A 321 17.16 4.88 -16.67
CA GLN A 321 18.60 5.02 -16.89
C GLN A 321 18.97 5.25 -18.37
N LEU A 322 18.01 5.17 -19.30
CA LEU A 322 18.25 5.23 -20.74
C LEU A 322 18.98 6.49 -21.20
N ARG A 323 18.78 7.64 -20.54
CA ARG A 323 19.48 8.90 -20.84
C ARG A 323 21.01 8.79 -20.70
N ASN A 324 21.53 7.86 -19.91
CA ASN A 324 22.98 7.60 -19.75
C ASN A 324 23.55 6.73 -20.90
N HIS A 325 22.70 6.29 -21.83
CA HIS A 325 23.03 5.35 -22.91
C HIS A 325 22.74 5.89 -24.32
N VAL A 326 22.54 7.21 -24.48
CA VAL A 326 22.40 7.87 -25.80
C VAL A 326 23.52 7.43 -26.77
N GLY A 327 23.13 7.10 -28.00
CA GLY A 327 24.00 6.56 -29.04
C GLY A 327 24.32 5.07 -28.93
N LYS A 328 23.98 4.38 -27.83
CA LYS A 328 24.21 2.95 -27.63
C LYS A 328 22.96 2.13 -27.98
N THR A 329 23.16 0.91 -28.47
CA THR A 329 22.10 -0.10 -28.59
C THR A 329 21.98 -0.88 -27.28
N VAL A 330 20.79 -0.88 -26.68
CA VAL A 330 20.50 -1.45 -25.37
C VAL A 330 19.37 -2.49 -25.44
N TRP A 331 19.25 -3.33 -24.40
CA TRP A 331 18.06 -4.17 -24.17
C TRP A 331 17.23 -3.59 -23.02
N VAL A 332 15.92 -3.51 -23.24
CA VAL A 332 14.93 -3.05 -22.26
C VAL A 332 13.79 -4.08 -22.18
N ARG A 333 13.27 -4.33 -20.98
CA ARG A 333 12.06 -5.15 -20.78
C ARG A 333 10.97 -4.28 -20.17
N GLY A 334 9.79 -4.23 -20.80
CA GLY A 334 8.68 -3.42 -20.34
C GLY A 334 7.33 -3.90 -20.87
N ARG A 335 6.27 -3.16 -20.54
CA ARG A 335 4.91 -3.38 -21.07
C ARG A 335 4.59 -2.39 -22.17
N ILE A 336 3.92 -2.84 -23.22
CA ILE A 336 3.30 -1.94 -24.21
C ILE A 336 2.11 -1.26 -23.52
N GLN A 337 2.23 0.02 -23.17
CA GLN A 337 1.14 0.81 -22.59
C GLN A 337 0.22 1.34 -23.70
N GLU A 338 0.80 1.84 -24.78
CA GLU A 338 0.10 2.30 -25.98
C GLU A 338 0.86 1.89 -27.25
N SER A 339 0.16 1.77 -28.37
CA SER A 339 0.75 1.48 -29.69
C SER A 339 -0.06 2.12 -30.81
N ARG A 340 0.59 2.80 -31.77
CA ARG A 340 -0.02 3.47 -32.92
C ARG A 340 0.79 3.26 -34.20
N GLY A 341 0.16 2.68 -35.22
CA GLY A 341 0.80 2.35 -36.50
C GLY A 341 0.23 3.15 -37.67
N LYS A 342 1.08 3.60 -38.60
CA LYS A 342 0.69 4.26 -39.85
C LYS A 342 1.56 3.78 -41.02
N GLY A 343 1.16 2.66 -41.61
CA GLY A 343 1.78 2.12 -42.84
C GLY A 343 3.20 1.60 -42.64
N SER A 344 4.20 2.43 -42.91
CA SER A 344 5.63 2.07 -42.83
C SER A 344 6.31 2.47 -41.52
N VAL A 345 5.56 3.06 -40.58
CA VAL A 345 6.08 3.49 -39.26
C VAL A 345 5.10 3.05 -38.16
N GLY A 346 5.63 2.57 -37.04
CA GLY A 346 4.89 2.27 -35.82
C GLY A 346 5.57 2.87 -34.60
N PHE A 347 4.77 3.39 -33.67
CA PHE A 347 5.22 3.92 -32.38
C PHE A 347 4.59 3.10 -31.26
N LEU A 348 5.36 2.79 -30.22
CA LEU A 348 4.88 2.21 -28.98
C LEU A 348 5.35 3.02 -27.78
N MET A 349 4.55 3.05 -26.73
CA MET A 349 4.96 3.55 -25.42
C MET A 349 5.32 2.34 -24.55
N LEU A 350 6.61 2.18 -24.28
CA LEU A 350 7.10 1.13 -23.39
C LEU A 350 7.11 1.68 -21.96
N ARG A 351 6.35 1.05 -21.05
CA ARG A 351 6.37 1.37 -19.63
C ARG A 351 7.12 0.32 -18.83
N GLU A 352 8.02 0.77 -17.96
CA GLU A 352 8.56 -0.04 -16.86
C GLU A 352 8.24 0.63 -15.52
N ARG A 353 7.58 -0.09 -14.60
CA ARG A 353 7.15 0.44 -13.29
C ARG A 353 6.31 1.73 -13.45
N GLN A 354 6.87 2.90 -13.15
CA GLN A 354 6.22 4.22 -13.27
C GLN A 354 6.81 5.08 -14.39
N GLU A 355 7.77 4.54 -15.15
CA GLU A 355 8.54 5.23 -16.19
C GLU A 355 8.09 4.81 -17.58
N THR A 356 8.12 5.73 -18.55
CA THR A 356 7.72 5.50 -19.94
C THR A 356 8.73 6.09 -20.93
N VAL A 357 8.92 5.40 -22.05
CA VAL A 357 9.76 5.81 -23.19
C VAL A 357 9.09 5.47 -24.52
N GLN A 358 9.33 6.27 -25.57
CA GLN A 358 8.85 5.95 -26.91
C GLN A 358 9.79 4.95 -27.60
N GLY A 359 9.22 3.89 -28.18
CA GLY A 359 9.87 3.02 -29.14
C GLY A 359 9.38 3.32 -30.57
N VAL A 360 10.29 3.48 -31.51
CA VAL A 360 9.99 3.77 -32.92
C VAL A 360 10.46 2.63 -33.82
N LEU A 361 9.53 2.10 -34.61
CA LEU A 361 9.80 1.16 -35.69
C LEU A 361 9.57 1.88 -37.03
N ASP A 362 10.60 2.05 -37.85
CA ASP A 362 10.51 2.67 -39.17
C ASP A 362 11.12 1.74 -40.23
N ALA A 363 10.35 1.44 -41.29
CA ALA A 363 10.81 0.60 -42.37
C ALA A 363 11.92 1.24 -43.22
N LYS A 364 12.06 2.57 -43.20
CA LYS A 364 13.23 3.26 -43.77
C LYS A 364 14.49 3.05 -42.94
N ARG A 365 14.35 2.70 -41.65
CA ARG A 365 15.43 2.40 -40.70
C ARG A 365 15.61 0.88 -40.48
N GLY A 366 15.27 0.07 -41.49
CA GLY A 366 15.54 -1.38 -41.52
C GLY A 366 14.48 -2.30 -40.91
N ASN A 367 13.41 -1.78 -40.31
CA ASN A 367 12.31 -2.63 -39.80
C ASN A 367 11.51 -3.24 -40.98
N THR A 368 11.07 -4.50 -40.87
CA THR A 368 10.17 -5.05 -41.90
C THR A 368 8.73 -4.57 -41.70
N LYS A 369 7.94 -4.47 -42.79
CA LYS A 369 6.50 -4.15 -42.68
C LYS A 369 5.75 -5.17 -41.82
N ASP A 370 6.18 -6.43 -41.87
CA ASP A 370 5.65 -7.52 -41.06
C ASP A 370 5.96 -7.36 -39.57
N MET A 371 7.18 -6.96 -39.22
CA MET A 371 7.58 -6.63 -37.84
C MET A 371 6.74 -5.48 -37.28
N ILE A 372 6.51 -4.43 -38.08
CA ILE A 372 5.65 -3.30 -37.69
C ILE A 372 4.20 -3.75 -37.52
N LYS A 373 3.63 -4.48 -38.48
CA LYS A 373 2.26 -5.01 -38.43
C LYS A 373 2.05 -5.93 -37.23
N TRP A 374 3.00 -6.84 -36.96
CA TRP A 374 2.99 -7.75 -35.82
C TRP A 374 3.04 -6.98 -34.50
N THR A 375 3.98 -6.04 -34.36
CA THR A 375 4.15 -5.24 -33.14
C THR A 375 2.90 -4.41 -32.82
N MET A 376 2.28 -3.80 -33.85
CA MET A 376 1.04 -3.04 -33.70
C MET A 376 -0.22 -3.92 -33.53
N SER A 377 -0.08 -5.25 -33.61
CA SER A 377 -1.15 -6.23 -33.31
C SER A 377 -1.03 -6.85 -31.92
N LEU A 378 0.04 -6.57 -31.17
CA LEU A 378 0.20 -7.05 -29.80
C LEU A 378 -0.84 -6.38 -28.88
N PRO A 379 -1.56 -7.14 -28.04
CA PRO A 379 -2.45 -6.55 -27.04
C PRO A 379 -1.68 -5.63 -26.09
N LEU A 380 -2.32 -4.52 -25.68
CA LEU A 380 -1.79 -3.64 -24.65
C LEU A 380 -1.57 -4.41 -23.34
N GLU A 381 -0.68 -3.91 -22.49
CA GLU A 381 -0.14 -4.57 -21.30
C GLU A 381 0.74 -5.82 -21.54
N SER A 382 0.91 -6.28 -22.79
CA SER A 382 1.85 -7.37 -23.12
C SER A 382 3.29 -6.99 -22.73
N VAL A 383 4.02 -7.94 -22.15
CA VAL A 383 5.45 -7.76 -21.79
C VAL A 383 6.31 -8.07 -23.01
N VAL A 384 7.23 -7.18 -23.34
CA VAL A 384 8.17 -7.31 -24.46
C VAL A 384 9.62 -7.10 -24.05
N ASP A 385 10.51 -7.83 -24.70
CA ASP A 385 11.94 -7.57 -24.77
C ASP A 385 12.18 -6.71 -26.01
N LEU A 386 12.76 -5.53 -25.84
CA LEU A 386 13.02 -4.58 -26.92
C LEU A 386 14.53 -4.31 -26.99
N GLN A 387 15.12 -4.53 -28.16
CA GLN A 387 16.46 -4.04 -28.50
C GLN A 387 16.33 -2.80 -29.36
N GLY A 388 17.05 -1.74 -29.01
CA GLY A 388 17.01 -0.50 -29.78
C GLY A 388 18.15 0.44 -29.45
N THR A 389 18.44 1.35 -30.37
CA THR A 389 19.44 2.41 -30.17
C THR A 389 18.77 3.62 -29.51
N VAL A 390 19.31 4.07 -28.39
CA VAL A 390 18.85 5.28 -27.71
C VAL A 390 19.27 6.51 -28.54
N VAL A 391 18.32 7.37 -28.90
CA VAL A 391 18.57 8.63 -29.59
C VAL A 391 17.81 9.77 -28.93
N GLU A 392 18.28 11.00 -29.11
CA GLU A 392 17.54 12.21 -28.72
C GLU A 392 16.53 12.57 -29.84
N PRO A 393 15.25 12.82 -29.53
CA PRO A 393 14.25 13.20 -30.51
C PRO A 393 14.37 14.69 -30.90
N GLU A 394 13.96 15.05 -32.11
CA GLU A 394 13.96 16.45 -32.59
C GLU A 394 13.07 17.39 -31.75
N VAL A 395 12.07 16.82 -31.06
CA VAL A 395 11.15 17.52 -30.15
C VAL A 395 10.89 16.62 -28.94
N GLU A 396 10.92 17.18 -27.73
CA GLU A 396 10.66 16.42 -26.49
C GLU A 396 9.30 15.70 -26.48
N ILE A 397 9.30 14.44 -26.08
CA ILE A 397 8.15 13.55 -26.13
C ILE A 397 7.34 13.70 -24.83
N GLN A 398 6.52 14.77 -24.78
CA GLN A 398 5.78 15.18 -23.59
C GLN A 398 4.84 14.09 -23.00
N SER A 399 4.42 13.12 -23.80
CA SER A 399 3.59 11.97 -23.39
C SER A 399 4.38 10.84 -22.69
N THR A 400 5.66 11.05 -22.37
CA THR A 400 6.53 10.05 -21.71
C THR A 400 7.31 10.67 -20.56
N SER A 401 7.73 9.89 -19.56
CA SER A 401 8.61 10.41 -18.50
C SER A 401 10.02 10.68 -19.02
N GLN A 402 10.52 9.83 -19.93
CA GLN A 402 11.83 9.95 -20.56
C GLN A 402 11.81 10.88 -21.79
N LYS A 403 11.25 12.09 -21.61
CA LYS A 403 10.95 13.08 -22.68
C LYS A 403 12.08 13.35 -23.68
N GLY A 404 13.32 13.32 -23.22
CA GLY A 404 14.52 13.64 -24.00
C GLY A 404 15.16 12.46 -24.74
N VAL A 405 14.58 11.26 -24.72
CA VAL A 405 15.11 10.10 -25.45
C VAL A 405 14.01 9.23 -26.07
N GLU A 406 14.31 8.60 -27.20
CA GLU A 406 13.52 7.51 -27.77
C GLU A 406 14.39 6.32 -28.19
N LEU A 407 13.76 5.16 -28.37
CA LEU A 407 14.40 3.91 -28.76
C LEU A 407 14.09 3.61 -30.22
N LEU A 408 15.10 3.71 -31.09
CA LEU A 408 15.02 3.20 -32.46
C LEU A 408 15.09 1.67 -32.41
N VAL A 409 13.94 1.03 -32.58
CA VAL A 409 13.78 -0.42 -32.39
C VAL A 409 14.48 -1.19 -33.51
N THR A 410 15.30 -2.15 -33.12
CA THR A 410 15.98 -3.10 -34.00
C THR A 410 15.51 -4.54 -33.80
N LYS A 411 15.09 -4.90 -32.58
CA LYS A 411 14.38 -6.16 -32.28
C LYS A 411 13.26 -5.95 -31.27
N ILE A 412 12.19 -6.74 -31.36
CA ILE A 412 11.14 -6.79 -30.35
C ILE A 412 10.51 -8.19 -30.23
N PHE A 413 10.61 -8.80 -29.06
CA PHE A 413 10.08 -10.13 -28.78
C PHE A 413 9.02 -10.07 -27.68
N CYS A 414 7.91 -10.81 -27.86
CA CYS A 414 6.84 -10.85 -26.86
C CYS A 414 7.14 -11.94 -25.82
N VAL A 415 7.41 -11.51 -24.58
CA VAL A 415 7.73 -12.37 -23.43
C VAL A 415 6.46 -12.97 -22.83
N SER A 416 5.40 -12.16 -22.76
CA SER A 416 4.12 -12.55 -22.19
C SER A 416 3.02 -11.74 -22.86
N LYS A 417 2.23 -12.42 -23.71
CA LYS A 417 1.07 -11.84 -24.39
C LYS A 417 -0.04 -11.58 -23.37
N ALA A 418 -0.59 -10.37 -23.36
CA ALA A 418 -1.77 -10.04 -22.56
C ALA A 418 -3.08 -10.51 -23.23
N ALA A 419 -4.19 -10.45 -22.49
CA ALA A 419 -5.52 -10.64 -23.06
C ALA A 419 -5.84 -9.56 -24.11
N GLN A 420 -6.60 -9.91 -25.14
CA GLN A 420 -6.96 -8.98 -26.23
C GLN A 420 -7.88 -7.86 -25.75
N GLU A 421 -8.73 -8.16 -24.77
CA GLU A 421 -9.64 -7.23 -24.10
C GLU A 421 -9.18 -7.08 -22.65
N LEU A 422 -9.03 -5.83 -22.21
CA LEU A 422 -8.69 -5.49 -20.83
C LEU A 422 -9.95 -4.98 -20.11
N PRO A 423 -10.16 -5.29 -18.81
CA PRO A 423 -11.30 -4.80 -18.02
C PRO A 423 -11.51 -3.27 -18.07
N PHE A 424 -10.42 -2.52 -18.22
CA PHE A 424 -10.41 -1.11 -18.60
C PHE A 424 -9.07 -0.75 -19.26
N GLN A 425 -9.02 0.39 -19.95
CA GLN A 425 -7.76 0.94 -20.47
C GLN A 425 -7.07 1.76 -19.38
N LEU A 426 -5.76 1.61 -19.21
CA LEU A 426 -5.05 2.29 -18.13
C LEU A 426 -5.11 3.82 -18.24
N ARG A 427 -5.10 4.37 -19.46
CA ARG A 427 -5.31 5.81 -19.70
C ARG A 427 -6.61 6.33 -19.07
N ASP A 428 -7.67 5.50 -19.01
CA ASP A 428 -8.98 5.88 -18.48
C ASP A 428 -9.01 5.76 -16.93
N ALA A 429 -8.06 5.02 -16.34
CA ALA A 429 -7.82 4.93 -14.91
C ALA A 429 -6.77 5.94 -14.38
N MET A 430 -5.97 6.55 -15.27
CA MET A 430 -4.96 7.56 -14.95
C MET A 430 -5.47 9.01 -15.01
N ARG A 431 -6.65 9.26 -15.59
CA ARG A 431 -7.16 10.64 -15.78
C ARG A 431 -7.36 11.39 -14.45
N PRO A 432 -7.04 12.70 -14.40
CA PRO A 432 -7.26 13.57 -13.25
C PRO A 432 -8.70 13.61 -12.71
N GLU A 433 -8.84 14.02 -11.45
CA GLU A 433 -10.13 14.22 -10.78
C GLU A 433 -10.81 15.56 -11.05
N ASP A 434 -10.07 16.56 -11.52
CA ASP A 434 -10.59 17.90 -11.84
C ASP A 434 -11.40 17.95 -13.17
N GLY A 435 -11.31 16.89 -13.99
CA GLY A 435 -11.97 16.80 -15.29
C GLY A 435 -11.23 17.49 -16.44
N SER A 436 -10.01 17.99 -16.22
CA SER A 436 -9.18 18.73 -17.19
C SER A 436 -9.02 18.04 -18.55
N GLU A 437 -8.81 16.71 -18.56
CA GLU A 437 -8.67 15.90 -19.79
C GLU A 437 -10.02 15.41 -20.37
N GLY A 438 -11.12 15.55 -19.62
CA GLY A 438 -12.46 15.15 -20.00
C GLY A 438 -12.71 13.64 -20.16
N GLY A 439 -13.94 13.29 -20.56
CA GLY A 439 -14.39 11.93 -20.89
C GLY A 439 -14.55 10.96 -19.71
N ILE A 440 -14.65 9.67 -20.02
CA ILE A 440 -14.97 8.61 -19.04
C ILE A 440 -13.76 8.32 -18.13
N ARG A 441 -14.03 8.12 -16.84
CA ARG A 441 -13.09 7.63 -15.81
C ARG A 441 -13.58 6.28 -15.25
N VAL A 442 -12.67 5.41 -14.85
CA VAL A 442 -13.03 4.11 -14.23
C VAL A 442 -13.48 4.31 -12.78
N ASN A 443 -14.63 3.75 -12.39
CA ASN A 443 -15.16 3.79 -11.02
C ASN A 443 -14.33 2.92 -10.06
N MET A 444 -14.34 3.27 -8.77
CA MET A 444 -13.48 2.64 -7.76
C MET A 444 -13.68 1.12 -7.68
N ASP A 445 -14.91 0.62 -7.67
CA ASP A 445 -15.14 -0.83 -7.55
C ASP A 445 -14.57 -1.62 -8.73
N THR A 446 -14.76 -1.19 -9.98
CA THR A 446 -14.14 -1.86 -11.15
C THR A 446 -12.60 -1.83 -11.09
N ARG A 447 -12.02 -0.76 -10.51
CA ARG A 447 -10.56 -0.67 -10.26
C ARG A 447 -10.11 -1.67 -9.19
N LEU A 448 -10.87 -1.84 -8.12
CA LEU A 448 -10.56 -2.77 -7.01
C LEU A 448 -10.84 -4.23 -7.39
N ASP A 449 -11.91 -4.52 -8.12
CA ASP A 449 -12.22 -5.86 -8.64
C ASP A 449 -11.12 -6.36 -9.61
N ASN A 450 -10.42 -5.42 -10.26
CA ASN A 450 -9.31 -5.68 -11.16
C ASN A 450 -7.99 -5.08 -10.64
N ARG A 451 -7.76 -5.09 -9.31
CA ARG A 451 -6.66 -4.35 -8.63
C ARG A 451 -5.27 -4.63 -9.23
N ILE A 452 -5.00 -5.84 -9.73
CA ILE A 452 -3.73 -6.22 -10.39
C ILE A 452 -3.45 -5.44 -11.70
N LEU A 453 -4.48 -4.87 -12.34
CA LEU A 453 -4.34 -3.95 -13.47
C LEU A 453 -4.22 -2.51 -12.98
N ASP A 454 -5.02 -2.12 -11.99
CA ASP A 454 -5.05 -0.78 -11.41
C ASP A 454 -3.72 -0.40 -10.73
N LEU A 455 -3.08 -1.33 -10.00
CA LEU A 455 -1.78 -1.15 -9.34
C LEU A 455 -0.62 -0.87 -10.31
N ARG A 456 -0.85 -0.91 -11.62
CA ARG A 456 0.12 -0.56 -12.67
C ARG A 456 0.04 0.92 -13.09
N THR A 457 -0.93 1.69 -12.63
CA THR A 457 -0.92 3.14 -12.86
C THR A 457 0.27 3.77 -12.10
N PRO A 458 0.94 4.79 -12.65
CA PRO A 458 2.05 5.46 -11.98
C PRO A 458 1.67 6.03 -10.61
N VAL A 459 0.42 6.46 -10.45
CA VAL A 459 -0.13 6.99 -9.19
C VAL A 459 -0.29 5.91 -8.11
N ASN A 460 -0.81 4.71 -8.44
CA ASN A 460 -0.80 3.61 -7.47
C ASN A 460 0.64 3.17 -7.15
N GLN A 461 1.54 3.14 -8.15
CA GLN A 461 2.95 2.86 -7.94
C GLN A 461 3.61 3.86 -6.97
N ALA A 462 3.25 5.14 -7.04
CA ALA A 462 3.68 6.17 -6.10
C ALA A 462 3.11 5.97 -4.68
N ILE A 463 1.78 5.79 -4.55
CA ILE A 463 1.09 5.57 -3.27
C ILE A 463 1.76 4.47 -2.45
N PHE A 464 2.07 3.32 -3.06
CA PHE A 464 2.67 2.19 -2.34
C PHE A 464 4.18 2.33 -2.08
N ARG A 465 4.87 3.24 -2.77
CA ARG A 465 6.23 3.68 -2.37
C ARG A 465 6.17 4.60 -1.16
N ILE A 466 5.27 5.59 -1.17
CA ILE A 466 5.03 6.49 -0.04
C ILE A 466 4.67 5.69 1.22
N GLN A 467 3.77 4.71 1.11
CA GLN A 467 3.43 3.80 2.23
C GLN A 467 4.64 2.98 2.73
N SER A 468 5.50 2.51 1.83
CA SER A 468 6.73 1.80 2.20
C SER A 468 7.74 2.72 2.90
N GLU A 469 7.85 3.99 2.49
CA GLU A 469 8.72 4.96 3.14
C GLU A 469 8.16 5.40 4.51
N THR A 470 6.84 5.55 4.67
CA THR A 470 6.20 5.76 5.99
C THR A 470 6.57 4.64 6.97
N LEU A 471 6.53 3.37 6.51
CA LEU A 471 6.97 2.21 7.30
C LEU A 471 8.46 2.23 7.62
N GLN A 472 9.30 2.71 6.70
CA GLN A 472 10.74 2.83 6.92
C GLN A 472 11.05 3.94 7.94
N LEU A 473 10.49 5.14 7.76
CA LEU A 473 10.66 6.29 8.63
C LEU A 473 10.20 6.02 10.07
N PHE A 474 9.06 5.33 10.24
CA PHE A 474 8.56 4.91 11.55
C PHE A 474 9.57 4.01 12.29
N ARG A 475 10.14 3.00 11.62
CA ARG A 475 11.20 2.16 12.21
C ARG A 475 12.48 2.94 12.44
N GLU A 476 12.93 3.72 11.46
CA GLU A 476 14.17 4.49 11.50
C GLU A 476 14.19 5.43 12.72
N PHE A 477 13.08 6.13 12.97
CA PHE A 477 12.90 6.96 14.16
C PHE A 477 12.93 6.12 15.45
N LEU A 478 12.07 5.10 15.58
CA LEU A 478 11.91 4.38 16.85
C LEU A 478 13.15 3.54 17.22
N LEU A 479 13.84 2.97 16.23
CA LEU A 479 15.13 2.31 16.44
C LEU A 479 16.21 3.32 16.89
N SER A 480 16.21 4.56 16.38
CA SER A 480 17.10 5.62 16.89
C SER A 480 16.82 6.01 18.35
N GLN A 481 15.57 5.82 18.81
CA GLN A 481 15.13 6.03 20.19
C GLN A 481 15.23 4.75 21.06
N ASN A 482 15.99 3.75 20.62
CA ASN A 482 16.23 2.46 21.30
C ASN A 482 14.95 1.64 21.57
N PHE A 483 13.93 1.72 20.72
CA PHE A 483 12.78 0.81 20.80
C PHE A 483 13.11 -0.57 20.22
N VAL A 484 12.44 -1.61 20.72
CA VAL A 484 12.51 -2.99 20.21
C VAL A 484 11.30 -3.29 19.32
N GLU A 485 11.51 -3.84 18.13
CA GLU A 485 10.42 -4.36 17.29
C GLU A 485 9.90 -5.70 17.85
N LEU A 486 8.60 -5.80 18.08
CA LEU A 486 7.92 -6.99 18.59
C LEU A 486 6.94 -7.58 17.57
N HIS A 487 6.63 -8.86 17.74
CA HIS A 487 5.62 -9.58 16.95
C HIS A 487 4.66 -10.31 17.89
N SER A 488 3.44 -9.80 18.06
CA SER A 488 2.42 -10.38 18.94
C SER A 488 1.46 -11.33 18.20
N PRO A 489 0.93 -12.37 18.86
CA PRO A 489 0.03 -13.32 18.20
C PRO A 489 -1.31 -12.67 17.86
N LYS A 490 -1.72 -12.78 16.59
CA LYS A 490 -2.99 -12.23 16.09
C LYS A 490 -4.18 -13.18 16.29
N LEU A 491 -3.93 -14.40 16.77
CA LEU A 491 -4.93 -15.39 17.19
C LEU A 491 -5.00 -15.42 18.72
N ILE A 492 -6.15 -15.05 19.27
CA ILE A 492 -6.37 -14.88 20.72
C ILE A 492 -7.56 -15.70 21.23
N GLY A 493 -7.51 -16.11 22.49
CA GLY A 493 -8.52 -16.99 23.11
C GLY A 493 -9.84 -16.32 23.53
N GLY A 494 -9.97 -15.02 23.33
CA GLY A 494 -11.12 -14.18 23.68
C GLY A 494 -10.99 -12.81 23.00
N ALA A 495 -11.87 -11.85 23.30
CA ALA A 495 -11.75 -10.49 22.77
C ALA A 495 -10.64 -9.70 23.47
N SER A 496 -9.83 -8.95 22.72
CA SER A 496 -8.71 -8.16 23.28
C SER A 496 -9.15 -6.89 24.01
N GLU A 497 -10.26 -6.28 23.61
CA GLU A 497 -10.74 -4.98 24.14
C GLU A 497 -12.11 -5.09 24.84
N GLY A 498 -12.54 -6.32 25.19
CA GLY A 498 -13.77 -6.58 25.96
C GLY A 498 -15.09 -6.51 25.17
N GLY A 499 -15.06 -6.19 23.87
CA GLY A 499 -16.24 -6.08 23.01
C GLY A 499 -16.61 -7.37 22.26
N ALA A 500 -17.86 -7.47 21.81
CA ALA A 500 -18.35 -8.57 20.96
C ALA A 500 -17.94 -8.46 19.46
N SER A 501 -17.12 -7.45 19.10
CA SER A 501 -16.75 -7.06 17.73
C SER A 501 -15.36 -7.57 17.29
N CYS A 502 -15.01 -8.81 17.67
CA CYS A 502 -13.84 -9.51 17.13
C CYS A 502 -14.25 -10.61 16.13
N PHE A 503 -13.46 -10.82 15.08
CA PHE A 503 -13.72 -11.87 14.10
C PHE A 503 -13.44 -13.25 14.73
N THR A 504 -14.49 -14.04 14.94
CA THR A 504 -14.39 -15.39 15.49
C THR A 504 -14.02 -16.42 14.42
N LEU A 505 -13.18 -17.39 14.79
CA LEU A 505 -12.81 -18.52 13.95
C LEU A 505 -12.70 -19.82 14.78
N LYS A 506 -12.86 -20.97 14.10
CA LYS A 506 -12.65 -22.28 14.73
C LYS A 506 -11.16 -22.62 14.76
N TYR A 507 -10.60 -22.75 15.97
CA TYR A 507 -9.23 -23.14 16.22
C TYR A 507 -9.19 -24.56 16.79
N PHE A 508 -9.26 -25.54 15.87
CA PHE A 508 -9.49 -26.95 16.20
C PHE A 508 -10.80 -27.15 17.00
N ASN A 509 -10.71 -27.73 18.20
CA ASN A 509 -11.87 -28.07 19.05
C ASN A 509 -12.32 -26.91 19.96
N ARG A 510 -11.89 -25.67 19.69
CA ARG A 510 -12.22 -24.46 20.45
C ARG A 510 -12.37 -23.27 19.50
N ASP A 511 -12.95 -22.19 19.99
CA ASP A 511 -13.00 -20.91 19.28
C ASP A 511 -11.77 -20.05 19.59
N ALA A 512 -11.45 -19.16 18.67
CA ALA A 512 -10.47 -18.08 18.82
C ALA A 512 -11.02 -16.81 18.14
N CYS A 513 -10.50 -15.65 18.52
CA CYS A 513 -10.72 -14.39 17.79
C CYS A 513 -9.44 -13.90 17.11
N LEU A 514 -9.62 -13.06 16.08
CA LEU A 514 -8.55 -12.18 15.60
C LEU A 514 -8.40 -10.98 16.54
N ALA A 515 -7.16 -10.54 16.77
CA ALA A 515 -6.84 -9.44 17.66
C ALA A 515 -7.29 -8.07 17.09
N GLN A 516 -8.01 -7.29 17.90
CA GLN A 516 -8.50 -5.96 17.52
C GLN A 516 -7.41 -4.88 17.60
N SER A 517 -6.31 -5.19 18.27
CA SER A 517 -5.06 -4.43 18.40
C SER A 517 -4.02 -5.34 19.08
N PRO A 518 -2.71 -5.00 19.06
CA PRO A 518 -1.71 -5.64 19.92
C PRO A 518 -1.72 -5.12 21.36
N GLN A 519 -2.71 -4.32 21.77
CA GLN A 519 -2.70 -3.50 22.99
C GLN A 519 -2.43 -4.27 24.29
N LEU A 520 -2.97 -5.49 24.44
CA LEU A 520 -2.68 -6.32 25.61
C LEU A 520 -1.21 -6.78 25.62
N TYR A 521 -0.68 -7.20 24.47
CA TYR A 521 0.66 -7.78 24.36
C TYR A 521 1.78 -6.74 24.48
N LYS A 522 1.61 -5.53 23.91
CA LYS A 522 2.62 -4.47 24.07
C LYS A 522 2.71 -3.95 25.51
N GLN A 523 1.61 -3.95 26.26
CA GLN A 523 1.64 -3.69 27.72
C GLN A 523 2.26 -4.86 28.50
N MET A 524 1.95 -6.11 28.18
CA MET A 524 2.62 -7.27 28.80
C MET A 524 4.14 -7.30 28.55
N ALA A 525 4.63 -6.64 27.50
CA ALA A 525 6.07 -6.41 27.29
C ALA A 525 6.65 -5.34 28.24
N MET A 526 5.88 -4.28 28.59
CA MET A 526 6.26 -3.33 29.66
C MET A 526 6.38 -4.06 31.01
N CYS A 527 5.50 -5.04 31.27
CA CYS A 527 5.56 -5.94 32.44
C CYS A 527 6.72 -6.95 32.40
N ALA A 528 7.54 -6.94 31.35
CA ALA A 528 8.67 -7.84 31.11
C ALA A 528 9.96 -7.07 30.78
N ASP A 529 10.15 -5.90 31.40
CA ASP A 529 11.32 -5.01 31.33
C ASP A 529 11.69 -4.46 29.94
N PHE A 530 10.85 -4.64 28.91
CA PHE A 530 11.04 -3.94 27.63
C PHE A 530 10.60 -2.48 27.75
N GLU A 531 11.49 -1.57 28.16
CA GLU A 531 11.14 -0.15 28.42
C GLU A 531 10.49 0.59 27.24
N ARG A 532 10.74 0.16 25.99
CA ARG A 532 10.31 0.82 24.74
C ARG A 532 10.09 -0.21 23.63
N VAL A 533 8.86 -0.31 23.11
CA VAL A 533 8.50 -1.32 22.09
C VAL A 533 7.64 -0.75 20.98
N PHE A 534 7.78 -1.31 19.76
CA PHE A 534 6.85 -1.07 18.67
C PHE A 534 6.49 -2.36 17.94
N GLU A 535 5.37 -2.37 17.23
CA GLU A 535 4.98 -3.44 16.33
C GLU A 535 4.35 -2.88 15.06
N ILE A 536 4.67 -3.51 13.92
CA ILE A 536 4.04 -3.26 12.63
C ILE A 536 3.32 -4.55 12.23
N GLY A 537 1.99 -4.53 12.14
CA GLY A 537 1.24 -5.75 11.87
C GLY A 537 -0.25 -5.53 11.54
N PRO A 538 -0.96 -6.60 11.14
CA PRO A 538 -2.37 -6.51 10.79
C PRO A 538 -3.25 -6.32 12.04
N VAL A 539 -4.27 -5.48 11.90
CA VAL A 539 -5.24 -5.10 12.93
C VAL A 539 -6.66 -5.33 12.39
N PHE A 540 -7.52 -5.96 13.19
CA PHE A 540 -8.80 -6.49 12.73
C PHE A 540 -10.01 -5.89 13.46
N ARG A 541 -10.83 -5.09 12.78
CA ARG A 541 -12.05 -4.47 13.33
C ARG A 541 -13.29 -5.12 12.70
N ALA A 542 -14.03 -5.94 13.45
CA ALA A 542 -15.20 -6.68 12.95
C ALA A 542 -16.51 -5.85 12.97
N GLU A 543 -16.39 -4.54 12.79
CA GLU A 543 -17.54 -3.63 12.73
C GLU A 543 -18.08 -3.53 11.31
N ASN A 544 -19.41 -3.47 11.17
CA ASN A 544 -20.07 -3.34 9.86
C ASN A 544 -20.04 -1.88 9.33
N SER A 545 -18.86 -1.26 9.36
CA SER A 545 -18.65 0.17 9.14
C SER A 545 -18.16 0.46 7.71
N ASN A 546 -19.08 0.42 6.74
CA ASN A 546 -18.75 0.61 5.31
C ASN A 546 -18.63 2.11 4.93
N THR A 547 -17.68 2.83 5.53
CA THR A 547 -17.39 4.26 5.26
C THR A 547 -16.24 4.43 4.24
N HIS A 548 -15.84 5.67 3.95
CA HIS A 548 -14.64 5.98 3.17
C HIS A 548 -13.34 5.95 4.00
N ARG A 549 -13.42 5.91 5.34
CA ARG A 549 -12.27 5.99 6.26
C ARG A 549 -11.99 4.71 7.05
N HIS A 550 -12.88 3.72 7.00
CA HIS A 550 -12.76 2.45 7.74
C HIS A 550 -12.48 1.24 6.83
N LEU A 551 -11.76 0.27 7.38
CA LEU A 551 -11.47 -1.06 6.84
C LEU A 551 -11.67 -2.11 7.95
N CYS A 552 -11.93 -3.36 7.58
CA CYS A 552 -12.03 -4.47 8.52
C CYS A 552 -10.68 -5.11 8.86
N GLU A 553 -9.69 -4.96 7.97
CA GLU A 553 -8.30 -5.35 8.14
C GLU A 553 -7.43 -4.20 7.58
N PHE A 554 -6.46 -3.74 8.36
CA PHE A 554 -5.53 -2.67 8.02
C PHE A 554 -4.20 -2.86 8.76
N THR A 555 -3.18 -2.06 8.43
CA THR A 555 -1.85 -2.15 9.04
C THR A 555 -1.74 -1.18 10.21
N GLY A 556 -1.64 -1.73 11.43
CA GLY A 556 -1.33 -0.96 12.64
C GLY A 556 0.17 -0.71 12.76
N LEU A 557 0.52 0.53 13.12
CA LEU A 557 1.83 0.93 13.65
C LEU A 557 1.62 1.23 15.13
N ASP A 558 1.94 0.27 15.98
CA ASP A 558 1.71 0.35 17.41
C ASP A 558 3.00 0.64 18.15
N LEU A 559 2.96 1.47 19.19
CA LEU A 559 4.05 1.62 20.15
C LEU A 559 3.53 1.73 21.58
N GLU A 560 4.41 1.39 22.52
CA GLU A 560 4.22 1.56 23.96
C GLU A 560 5.59 1.78 24.61
N MET A 561 5.69 2.68 25.58
CA MET A 561 6.92 2.98 26.30
C MET A 561 6.67 3.34 27.77
N THR A 562 7.64 2.99 28.61
CA THR A 562 7.74 3.52 29.97
C THR A 562 8.13 4.99 29.96
N PHE A 563 7.59 5.76 30.91
CA PHE A 563 7.95 7.16 31.16
C PHE A 563 8.29 7.33 32.66
N LYS A 564 8.92 8.44 33.04
CA LYS A 564 9.49 8.59 34.40
C LYS A 564 8.67 9.50 35.33
N GLU A 565 8.04 10.55 34.79
CA GLU A 565 7.25 11.52 35.57
C GLU A 565 5.85 11.73 35.00
N HIS A 566 5.70 11.93 33.68
CA HIS A 566 4.41 12.34 33.11
C HIS A 566 4.19 11.82 31.68
N TYR A 567 2.93 11.53 31.32
CA TYR A 567 2.57 10.96 30.02
C TYR A 567 2.84 11.89 28.83
N SER A 568 3.15 13.17 29.07
CA SER A 568 3.68 14.07 28.04
C SER A 568 4.99 13.58 27.43
N GLU A 569 5.83 12.84 28.17
CA GLU A 569 7.03 12.18 27.60
C GLU A 569 6.69 11.27 26.40
N VAL A 570 5.47 10.71 26.37
CA VAL A 570 4.95 9.90 25.26
C VAL A 570 4.34 10.80 24.16
N LEU A 571 3.67 11.91 24.53
CA LEU A 571 3.18 12.91 23.56
C LEU A 571 4.33 13.53 22.76
N ASP A 572 5.42 13.92 23.44
CA ASP A 572 6.59 14.56 22.85
C ASP A 572 7.27 13.61 21.84
N LEU A 573 7.46 12.34 22.21
CA LEU A 573 8.01 11.33 21.32
C LEU A 573 7.10 11.02 20.12
N LEU A 574 5.78 11.05 20.29
CA LEU A 574 4.83 10.90 19.19
C LEU A 574 4.84 12.13 18.26
N ASP A 575 4.98 13.33 18.80
CA ASP A 575 5.10 14.59 18.05
C ASP A 575 6.32 14.56 17.12
N ASP A 576 7.48 14.22 17.68
CA ASP A 576 8.74 14.10 16.95
C ASP A 576 8.70 12.97 15.90
N LEU A 577 8.08 11.83 16.23
CA LEU A 577 7.84 10.73 15.28
C LEU A 577 7.03 11.20 14.06
N PHE A 578 5.92 11.90 14.27
CA PHE A 578 5.10 12.39 13.18
C PHE A 578 5.82 13.47 12.36
N LYS A 579 6.48 14.45 13.00
CA LYS A 579 7.30 15.46 12.32
C LYS A 579 8.43 14.82 11.49
N PHE A 580 9.10 13.79 12.02
CA PHE A 580 10.12 13.02 11.30
C PHE A 580 9.55 12.31 10.06
N ILE A 581 8.38 11.68 10.18
CA ILE A 581 7.68 11.05 9.05
C ILE A 581 7.28 12.12 8.01
N PHE A 582 6.63 13.21 8.39
CA PHE A 582 6.17 14.25 7.45
C PHE A 582 7.33 14.90 6.69
N LYS A 583 8.43 15.21 7.39
CA LYS A 583 9.66 15.70 6.79
C LYS A 583 10.29 14.66 5.86
N GLY A 584 10.47 13.44 6.34
CA GLY A 584 11.06 12.34 5.56
C GLY A 584 10.31 12.04 4.28
N LEU A 585 8.97 12.01 4.30
CA LEU A 585 8.15 11.85 3.09
C LEU A 585 8.28 13.05 2.14
N SER A 586 8.29 14.27 2.67
CA SER A 586 8.43 15.50 1.87
C SER A 586 9.79 15.62 1.17
N GLU A 587 10.86 15.12 1.81
CA GLU A 587 12.22 15.12 1.27
C GLU A 587 12.48 13.92 0.34
N ARG A 588 12.10 12.70 0.75
CA ARG A 588 12.44 11.44 0.06
C ARG A 588 11.45 11.06 -1.05
N CYS A 589 10.15 11.33 -0.86
CA CYS A 589 9.09 10.90 -1.78
C CYS A 589 8.51 12.04 -2.63
N LYS A 590 9.21 13.16 -2.78
CA LYS A 590 8.69 14.33 -3.53
C LYS A 590 8.16 13.98 -4.93
N LYS A 591 8.89 13.16 -5.69
CA LYS A 591 8.49 12.74 -7.05
C LYS A 591 7.16 11.97 -7.05
N GLU A 592 7.00 11.06 -6.10
CA GLU A 592 5.81 10.25 -5.90
C GLU A 592 4.61 11.10 -5.42
N ILE A 593 4.84 12.10 -4.56
CA ILE A 593 3.81 13.07 -4.11
C ILE A 593 3.37 13.97 -5.27
N ASP A 594 4.32 14.58 -5.99
CA ASP A 594 4.05 15.42 -7.16
C ASP A 594 3.27 14.64 -8.24
N LEU A 595 3.53 13.32 -8.39
CA LEU A 595 2.81 12.43 -9.29
C LEU A 595 1.41 12.07 -8.81
N PHE A 596 1.21 11.90 -7.49
CA PHE A 596 -0.14 11.72 -6.92
C PHE A 596 -1.00 12.96 -7.14
N HIS A 597 -0.48 14.16 -6.85
CA HIS A 597 -1.24 15.41 -6.99
C HIS A 597 -1.57 15.80 -8.44
N GLN A 598 -0.86 15.27 -9.44
CA GLN A 598 -1.25 15.39 -10.85
C GLN A 598 -2.58 14.69 -11.17
N GLN A 599 -2.90 13.56 -10.54
CA GLN A 599 -4.20 12.89 -10.72
C GLN A 599 -5.23 13.30 -9.66
N HIS A 600 -4.79 13.56 -8.43
CA HIS A 600 -5.61 13.87 -7.28
C HIS A 600 -5.18 15.20 -6.65
N PRO A 601 -5.56 16.36 -7.24
CA PRO A 601 -5.19 17.67 -6.69
C PRO A 601 -5.67 17.84 -5.24
N ALA A 602 -4.75 18.23 -4.36
CA ALA A 602 -4.97 18.54 -2.96
C ALA A 602 -4.00 19.64 -2.52
N GLU A 603 -4.31 20.34 -1.43
CA GLU A 603 -3.35 21.25 -0.79
C GLU A 603 -2.15 20.45 -0.24
N PRO A 604 -0.92 20.99 -0.22
CA PRO A 604 0.17 20.45 0.58
C PRO A 604 -0.26 20.23 2.03
N PHE A 605 0.30 19.22 2.70
CA PHE A 605 0.05 18.99 4.12
C PHE A 605 0.90 19.96 4.96
N THR A 606 0.28 20.74 5.85
CA THR A 606 1.02 21.68 6.71
C THR A 606 1.12 21.21 8.15
N TRP A 607 2.30 21.37 8.73
CA TRP A 607 2.54 21.27 10.17
C TRP A 607 3.43 22.43 10.62
N ILE A 608 3.51 22.65 11.93
CA ILE A 608 4.33 23.69 12.55
C ILE A 608 5.24 23.07 13.61
N GLU A 609 6.28 23.81 14.02
CA GLU A 609 7.28 23.30 14.98
C GLU A 609 6.67 23.04 16.37
N GLU A 610 5.83 23.96 16.84
CA GLU A 610 5.08 23.86 18.09
C GLU A 610 3.66 23.34 17.80
N THR A 611 3.48 22.00 17.81
CA THR A 611 2.19 21.36 17.50
C THR A 611 1.10 21.81 18.49
N PRO A 612 -0.08 22.28 18.04
CA PRO A 612 -1.14 22.68 18.96
C PRO A 612 -1.63 21.50 19.79
N ARG A 613 -1.58 21.65 21.11
CA ARG A 613 -2.11 20.71 22.10
C ARG A 613 -3.29 21.39 22.77
N LEU A 614 -4.49 20.88 22.50
CA LEU A 614 -5.74 21.39 23.07
C LEU A 614 -6.26 20.37 24.08
N SER A 615 -6.85 20.81 25.18
CA SER A 615 -7.72 19.94 25.99
C SER A 615 -9.05 19.68 25.27
N PHE A 616 -9.72 18.58 25.60
CA PHE A 616 -11.06 18.25 25.09
C PHE A 616 -12.06 19.38 25.38
N GLU A 617 -11.94 20.02 26.54
CA GLU A 617 -12.79 21.15 26.94
C GLU A 617 -12.54 22.40 26.07
N GLU A 618 -11.29 22.73 25.74
CA GLU A 618 -10.97 23.81 24.79
C GLU A 618 -11.45 23.50 23.37
N GLY A 619 -11.31 22.25 22.91
CA GLY A 619 -11.82 21.81 21.61
C GLY A 619 -13.35 21.91 21.52
N VAL A 620 -14.05 21.49 22.58
CA VAL A 620 -15.50 21.65 22.72
C VAL A 620 -15.90 23.13 22.81
N GLN A 621 -15.13 23.98 23.51
CA GLN A 621 -15.38 25.41 23.59
C GLN A 621 -15.22 26.10 22.22
N MET A 622 -14.17 25.77 21.45
CA MET A 622 -14.01 26.25 20.08
C MET A 622 -15.19 25.84 19.18
N LEU A 623 -15.71 24.61 19.33
CA LEU A 623 -16.91 24.16 18.61
C LEU A 623 -18.18 24.90 19.05
N ARG A 624 -18.37 25.16 20.35
CA ARG A 624 -19.50 25.94 20.88
C ARG A 624 -19.46 27.38 20.35
N GLU A 625 -18.29 28.02 20.32
CA GLU A 625 -18.08 29.37 19.77
C GLU A 625 -18.35 29.44 18.26
N ALA A 626 -18.02 28.39 17.51
CA ALA A 626 -18.37 28.24 16.09
C ALA A 626 -19.85 27.90 15.83
N GLY A 627 -20.69 27.78 16.87
CA GLY A 627 -22.12 27.46 16.75
C GLY A 627 -22.41 26.01 16.40
N CYS A 628 -21.51 25.08 16.75
CA CYS A 628 -21.69 23.66 16.46
C CYS A 628 -22.88 23.07 17.25
N PRO A 629 -23.85 22.42 16.58
CA PRO A 629 -25.00 21.82 17.26
C PRO A 629 -24.65 20.50 17.99
N ASN A 630 -25.59 20.03 18.80
CA ASN A 630 -25.54 18.72 19.47
C ASN A 630 -24.33 18.51 20.39
N ILE A 631 -23.88 19.56 21.06
CA ILE A 631 -22.91 19.50 22.17
C ILE A 631 -23.70 19.64 23.48
N PRO A 632 -23.65 18.66 24.39
CA PRO A 632 -24.33 18.72 25.69
C PRO A 632 -23.63 19.69 26.66
N GLU A 633 -24.29 19.98 27.78
CA GLU A 633 -23.67 20.72 28.90
C GLU A 633 -22.72 19.80 29.69
N ASP A 634 -23.19 18.63 30.15
CA ASP A 634 -22.33 17.57 30.68
C ASP A 634 -21.57 16.86 29.56
N LEU A 635 -20.24 16.89 29.64
CA LEU A 635 -19.35 16.22 28.70
C LEU A 635 -18.94 14.81 29.15
N SER A 636 -19.42 14.30 30.29
CA SER A 636 -18.87 13.09 30.92
C SER A 636 -19.01 11.82 30.07
N GLU A 637 -20.01 11.76 29.19
CA GLU A 637 -20.27 10.69 28.21
C GLU A 637 -20.24 11.22 26.77
N PHE A 638 -19.70 12.43 26.55
CA PHE A 638 -19.65 13.04 25.23
C PHE A 638 -18.40 12.63 24.47
N ASP A 639 -18.58 12.29 23.19
CA ASP A 639 -17.51 12.02 22.23
C ASP A 639 -17.77 12.81 20.94
N LEU A 640 -16.71 13.13 20.19
CA LEU A 640 -16.82 13.97 19.00
C LEU A 640 -17.33 13.16 17.81
N SER A 641 -18.51 13.52 17.29
CA SER A 641 -18.97 12.98 16.01
C SER A 641 -18.07 13.41 14.86
N THR A 642 -18.05 12.65 13.76
CA THR A 642 -17.15 12.92 12.63
C THR A 642 -17.32 14.30 11.97
N GLU A 643 -18.49 14.94 12.09
CA GLU A 643 -18.66 16.31 11.60
C GLU A 643 -18.20 17.37 12.61
N GLN A 644 -18.13 17.02 13.91
CA GLN A 644 -17.48 17.82 14.96
C GLN A 644 -15.94 17.70 14.86
N GLU A 645 -15.37 16.51 14.63
CA GLU A 645 -13.93 16.35 14.29
C GLU A 645 -13.54 17.29 13.13
N LYS A 646 -14.31 17.21 12.02
CA LYS A 646 -14.10 18.02 10.81
C LYS A 646 -14.30 19.51 11.01
N MET A 647 -15.13 19.92 11.96
CA MET A 647 -15.31 21.33 12.29
C MET A 647 -14.15 21.83 13.15
N LEU A 648 -13.76 21.06 14.18
CA LEU A 648 -12.65 21.43 15.07
C LEU A 648 -11.34 21.58 14.29
N GLY A 649 -10.99 20.62 13.43
CA GLY A 649 -9.77 20.72 12.62
C GLY A 649 -9.75 21.93 11.68
N ARG A 650 -10.91 22.33 11.12
CA ARG A 650 -11.00 23.56 10.31
C ARG A 650 -10.74 24.80 11.15
N LEU A 651 -11.34 24.90 12.33
CA LEU A 651 -11.08 25.98 13.29
C LEU A 651 -9.60 26.01 13.72
N VAL A 652 -8.96 24.84 13.87
CA VAL A 652 -7.51 24.74 14.13
C VAL A 652 -6.69 25.22 12.93
N LYS A 653 -7.02 24.83 11.70
CA LYS A 653 -6.32 25.31 10.49
C LYS A 653 -6.49 26.82 10.27
N GLU A 654 -7.68 27.36 10.56
CA GLU A 654 -7.97 28.79 10.50
C GLU A 654 -7.20 29.59 11.58
N LYS A 655 -7.08 29.06 12.80
CA LYS A 655 -6.45 29.72 13.97
C LYS A 655 -4.93 29.53 14.07
N TYR A 656 -4.41 28.38 13.66
CA TYR A 656 -3.00 27.96 13.84
C TYR A 656 -2.28 27.56 12.55
N HIS A 657 -2.97 27.54 11.39
CA HIS A 657 -2.41 27.30 10.05
C HIS A 657 -1.74 25.92 9.82
N THR A 658 -2.10 24.94 10.64
CA THR A 658 -1.63 23.55 10.59
C THR A 658 -2.76 22.59 10.23
N ASP A 659 -2.46 21.55 9.45
CA ASP A 659 -3.32 20.37 9.26
C ASP A 659 -3.14 19.33 10.39
N PHE A 660 -2.16 19.51 11.29
CA PHE A 660 -1.76 18.59 12.37
C PHE A 660 -1.93 19.20 13.77
N TYR A 661 -2.60 18.49 14.68
CA TYR A 661 -2.77 18.88 16.09
C TYR A 661 -3.10 17.68 17.00
N MET A 662 -3.07 17.90 18.32
CA MET A 662 -3.45 16.94 19.36
C MET A 662 -4.65 17.43 20.16
N LEU A 663 -5.58 16.52 20.51
CA LEU A 663 -6.63 16.75 21.49
C LEU A 663 -6.42 15.82 22.68
N LEU A 664 -6.29 16.40 23.88
CA LEU A 664 -5.91 15.74 25.14
C LEU A 664 -7.09 15.68 26.13
N GLN A 665 -6.95 14.92 27.22
CA GLN A 665 -7.88 14.92 28.36
C GLN A 665 -9.34 14.56 27.99
N TYR A 666 -9.54 13.52 27.19
CA TYR A 666 -10.89 13.05 26.85
C TYR A 666 -11.65 12.51 28.08
N PRO A 667 -13.00 12.55 28.06
CA PRO A 667 -13.84 11.98 29.12
C PRO A 667 -13.54 10.49 29.38
N LEU A 668 -13.39 10.11 30.65
CA LEU A 668 -12.95 8.77 31.06
C LEU A 668 -13.93 7.66 30.67
N LYS A 669 -15.23 7.97 30.57
CA LYS A 669 -16.27 6.98 30.23
C LYS A 669 -16.26 6.58 28.76
N VAL A 670 -15.80 7.43 27.85
CA VAL A 670 -15.72 7.12 26.40
C VAL A 670 -14.40 6.43 26.02
N ARG A 671 -13.50 6.21 26.99
CA ARG A 671 -12.20 5.58 26.79
C ARG A 671 -12.14 4.15 27.38
N PRO A 672 -11.30 3.26 26.83
CA PRO A 672 -11.18 1.87 27.30
C PRO A 672 -10.77 1.74 28.78
N PHE A 673 -11.09 0.59 29.38
CA PHE A 673 -10.84 0.30 30.79
C PHE A 673 -9.37 0.46 31.24
N TYR A 674 -8.41 0.19 30.36
CA TYR A 674 -6.97 0.32 30.65
C TYR A 674 -6.46 1.78 30.64
N THR A 675 -7.32 2.76 30.33
CA THR A 675 -6.97 4.20 30.31
C THR A 675 -6.88 4.75 31.73
N MET A 676 -5.77 5.44 32.05
CA MET A 676 -5.59 6.09 33.36
C MET A 676 -6.53 7.30 33.55
N PRO A 677 -7.27 7.40 34.68
CA PRO A 677 -8.02 8.60 35.05
C PRO A 677 -7.11 9.83 35.26
N ASP A 678 -7.63 11.02 34.97
CA ASP A 678 -6.94 12.28 35.31
C ASP A 678 -6.94 12.48 36.85
N PRO A 679 -5.79 12.82 37.46
CA PRO A 679 -5.66 12.92 38.93
C PRO A 679 -6.33 14.16 39.53
N HIS A 680 -6.59 15.20 38.73
CA HIS A 680 -7.20 16.46 39.15
C HIS A 680 -8.70 16.47 38.88
N ASN A 681 -9.16 15.92 37.76
CA ASN A 681 -10.58 15.79 37.43
C ASN A 681 -10.93 14.40 36.89
N LYS A 682 -11.49 13.54 37.75
CA LYS A 682 -11.89 12.15 37.44
C LYS A 682 -12.96 12.00 36.34
N MET A 683 -13.54 13.11 35.86
CA MET A 683 -14.36 13.15 34.65
C MET A 683 -13.53 12.85 33.39
N TYR A 684 -12.28 13.28 33.38
CA TYR A 684 -11.33 13.18 32.27
C TYR A 684 -10.29 12.07 32.52
N SER A 685 -9.43 11.85 31.52
CA SER A 685 -8.45 10.77 31.48
C SER A 685 -7.14 11.22 30.85
N ASN A 686 -6.04 10.57 31.19
CA ASN A 686 -4.72 10.82 30.60
C ASN A 686 -4.61 10.15 29.21
N SER A 687 -5.53 10.51 28.32
CA SER A 687 -5.66 10.02 26.94
C SER A 687 -5.70 11.16 25.93
N TYR A 688 -5.41 10.83 24.69
CA TYR A 688 -5.16 11.78 23.61
C TYR A 688 -5.38 11.16 22.24
N ASP A 689 -5.93 11.93 21.31
CA ASP A 689 -6.01 11.59 19.89
C ASP A 689 -5.26 12.65 19.08
N PHE A 690 -4.54 12.23 18.03
CA PHE A 690 -3.90 13.17 17.10
C PHE A 690 -4.70 13.21 15.81
N PHE A 691 -4.71 14.37 15.17
CA PHE A 691 -5.52 14.65 13.98
C PHE A 691 -4.64 15.09 12.80
N MET A 692 -4.97 14.59 11.61
CA MET A 692 -4.45 15.05 10.32
C MET A 692 -5.61 15.48 9.42
N ARG A 693 -5.57 16.70 8.89
CA ARG A 693 -6.62 17.27 8.01
C ARG A 693 -8.05 17.07 8.56
N ASN A 694 -8.24 17.38 9.83
CA ASN A 694 -9.52 17.30 10.54
C ASN A 694 -10.07 15.88 10.76
N GLU A 695 -9.22 14.85 10.66
CA GLU A 695 -9.55 13.46 10.98
C GLU A 695 -8.54 12.84 11.95
N GLU A 696 -9.02 12.08 12.93
CA GLU A 696 -8.21 11.29 13.87
C GLU A 696 -7.33 10.27 13.12
N ILE A 697 -6.07 10.12 13.53
CA ILE A 697 -5.11 9.16 12.93
C ILE A 697 -4.58 8.12 13.92
N THR A 698 -4.69 8.42 15.20
CA THR A 698 -4.21 7.58 16.28
C THR A 698 -4.91 7.97 17.57
N SER A 699 -5.15 6.96 18.42
CA SER A 699 -5.57 7.14 19.79
C SER A 699 -4.50 6.56 20.72
N GLY A 700 -4.24 7.26 21.82
CA GLY A 700 -3.24 6.89 22.81
C GLY A 700 -3.60 7.32 24.22
N ALA A 701 -2.90 6.75 25.20
CA ALA A 701 -3.07 7.11 26.60
C ALA A 701 -1.91 6.61 27.47
N GLN A 702 -1.80 7.20 28.66
CA GLN A 702 -1.23 6.52 29.82
C GLN A 702 -2.09 5.32 30.21
N ARG A 703 -1.44 4.21 30.59
CA ARG A 703 -2.11 2.99 31.02
C ARG A 703 -2.20 2.89 32.55
N VAL A 704 -3.25 2.21 33.01
CA VAL A 704 -3.36 1.77 34.39
C VAL A 704 -2.39 0.59 34.60
N HIS A 705 -1.27 0.89 35.26
CA HIS A 705 -0.21 -0.08 35.58
C HIS A 705 -0.39 -0.72 36.98
N ASP A 706 -1.30 -0.18 37.80
CA ASP A 706 -1.70 -0.79 39.07
C ASP A 706 -2.78 -1.87 38.85
N ALA A 707 -2.56 -3.07 39.37
CA ALA A 707 -3.41 -4.23 39.08
C ALA A 707 -4.81 -4.14 39.72
N ASP A 708 -4.96 -3.46 40.86
CA ASP A 708 -6.23 -3.37 41.58
C ASP A 708 -7.11 -2.25 41.00
N LEU A 709 -6.53 -1.09 40.67
CA LEU A 709 -7.20 -0.04 39.89
C LEU A 709 -7.57 -0.55 38.49
N LEU A 710 -6.71 -1.33 37.83
CA LEU A 710 -7.04 -1.96 36.54
C LEU A 710 -8.25 -2.89 36.69
N THR A 711 -8.26 -3.73 37.73
CA THR A 711 -9.39 -4.63 38.04
C THR A 711 -10.67 -3.84 38.33
N GLN A 712 -10.60 -2.72 39.05
CA GLN A 712 -11.74 -1.82 39.27
C GLN A 712 -12.26 -1.26 37.96
N ARG A 713 -11.38 -0.70 37.10
CA ARG A 713 -11.76 -0.14 35.80
C ARG A 713 -12.36 -1.18 34.86
N CYS A 714 -11.89 -2.43 34.88
CA CYS A 714 -12.53 -3.53 34.15
C CYS A 714 -14.00 -3.69 34.56
N LEU A 715 -14.28 -3.74 35.87
CA LEU A 715 -15.64 -3.88 36.41
C LEU A 715 -16.53 -2.68 36.07
N GLU A 716 -16.01 -1.46 36.18
CA GLU A 716 -16.72 -0.22 35.80
C GLU A 716 -17.10 -0.19 34.31
N CYS A 717 -16.22 -0.68 33.43
CA CYS A 717 -16.48 -0.80 32.00
C CYS A 717 -17.23 -2.10 31.60
N GLY A 718 -17.70 -2.89 32.57
CA GLY A 718 -18.45 -4.14 32.31
C GLY A 718 -17.62 -5.31 31.77
N VAL A 719 -16.28 -5.21 31.77
CA VAL A 719 -15.35 -6.26 31.32
C VAL A 719 -15.08 -7.23 32.49
N PRO A 720 -15.47 -8.51 32.42
CA PRO A 720 -15.22 -9.46 33.50
C PRO A 720 -13.70 -9.70 33.66
N PRO A 721 -13.08 -9.43 34.83
CA PRO A 721 -11.63 -9.60 35.02
C PRO A 721 -11.12 -11.00 34.67
N SER A 722 -11.94 -12.02 34.92
CA SER A 722 -11.66 -13.43 34.59
C SER A 722 -11.49 -13.72 33.09
N SER A 723 -11.98 -12.84 32.20
CA SER A 723 -11.79 -12.99 30.74
C SER A 723 -10.39 -12.59 30.28
N ILE A 724 -9.70 -11.75 31.07
CA ILE A 724 -8.37 -11.19 30.78
C ILE A 724 -7.41 -11.38 31.98
N GLN A 725 -7.63 -12.44 32.77
CA GLN A 725 -6.93 -12.67 34.04
C GLN A 725 -5.39 -12.69 33.87
N THR A 726 -4.88 -13.38 32.85
CA THR A 726 -3.44 -13.43 32.54
C THR A 726 -2.83 -12.06 32.22
N TYR A 727 -3.61 -11.14 31.66
CA TYR A 727 -3.17 -9.77 31.40
C TYR A 727 -3.12 -8.98 32.71
N ILE A 728 -4.17 -9.02 33.54
CA ILE A 728 -4.20 -8.38 34.88
C ILE A 728 -3.09 -8.92 35.79
N ASP A 729 -2.83 -10.23 35.75
CA ASP A 729 -1.78 -10.87 36.54
C ASP A 729 -0.36 -10.42 36.15
N SER A 730 -0.13 -9.94 34.93
CA SER A 730 1.18 -9.41 34.53
C SER A 730 1.55 -8.15 35.31
N PHE A 731 0.57 -7.28 35.62
CA PHE A 731 0.79 -6.05 36.39
C PHE A 731 1.11 -6.32 37.87
N ARG A 732 0.72 -7.49 38.39
CA ARG A 732 1.00 -7.92 39.76
C ARG A 732 2.47 -8.26 40.01
N LEU A 733 3.28 -8.35 38.95
CA LEU A 733 4.73 -8.60 39.03
C LEU A 733 5.54 -7.31 39.25
N GLY A 734 4.88 -6.15 39.27
CA GLY A 734 5.49 -4.82 39.32
C GLY A 734 5.66 -4.27 37.90
N THR A 735 5.05 -3.13 37.61
CA THR A 735 5.04 -2.55 36.27
C THR A 735 5.24 -1.05 36.34
N ALA A 736 6.20 -0.55 35.57
CA ALA A 736 6.49 0.89 35.51
C ALA A 736 5.32 1.66 34.85
N PRO A 737 5.15 2.96 35.18
CA PRO A 737 4.26 3.85 34.43
C PRO A 737 4.61 3.85 32.94
N HIS A 738 3.62 3.60 32.10
CA HIS A 738 3.78 3.52 30.65
C HIS A 738 2.56 4.07 29.91
N GLY A 739 2.79 4.41 28.64
CA GLY A 739 1.77 4.87 27.72
C GLY A 739 2.18 4.62 26.28
N GLY A 740 1.26 4.84 25.35
CA GLY A 740 1.50 4.55 23.95
C GLY A 740 0.29 4.81 23.08
N ALA A 741 0.41 4.47 21.80
CA ALA A 741 -0.58 4.75 20.77
C ALA A 741 -0.64 3.63 19.73
N GLY A 742 -1.76 3.54 19.02
CA GLY A 742 -1.92 2.71 17.82
C GLY A 742 -2.28 3.60 16.63
N ILE A 743 -1.50 3.52 15.54
CA ILE A 743 -1.59 4.42 14.38
C ILE A 743 -2.03 3.61 13.15
N GLY A 744 -3.02 4.07 12.39
CA GLY A 744 -3.42 3.42 11.14
C GLY A 744 -2.54 3.86 9.96
N LEU A 745 -1.70 2.96 9.43
CA LEU A 745 -0.78 3.25 8.31
C LEU A 745 -1.52 3.83 7.10
N GLU A 746 -2.57 3.15 6.67
CA GLU A 746 -3.41 3.56 5.54
C GLU A 746 -4.06 4.92 5.80
N ARG A 747 -4.39 5.26 7.05
CA ARG A 747 -5.05 6.52 7.39
C ARG A 747 -4.07 7.70 7.41
N VAL A 748 -2.85 7.50 7.92
CA VAL A 748 -1.76 8.49 7.82
C VAL A 748 -1.41 8.77 6.36
N VAL A 749 -1.23 7.74 5.53
CA VAL A 749 -0.92 7.91 4.10
C VAL A 749 -2.08 8.57 3.34
N MET A 750 -3.33 8.22 3.65
CA MET A 750 -4.52 8.86 3.08
C MET A 750 -4.52 10.37 3.37
N LEU A 751 -4.39 10.75 4.64
CA LEU A 751 -4.58 12.14 5.08
C LEU A 751 -3.36 13.02 4.75
N PHE A 752 -2.13 12.48 4.78
CA PHE A 752 -0.95 13.19 4.29
C PHE A 752 -1.13 13.63 2.82
N LEU A 753 -1.47 12.68 1.94
CA LEU A 753 -1.64 12.95 0.51
C LEU A 753 -2.89 13.75 0.16
N GLY A 754 -3.93 13.71 1.00
CA GLY A 754 -5.26 14.25 0.69
C GLY A 754 -6.12 13.29 -0.14
N ALA A 755 -5.88 11.98 -0.05
CA ALA A 755 -6.70 10.97 -0.69
C ALA A 755 -8.10 10.90 -0.05
N LYS A 756 -9.12 10.63 -0.86
CA LYS A 756 -10.55 10.77 -0.46
C LYS A 756 -11.18 9.47 0.04
N ASN A 757 -10.48 8.35 -0.06
CA ASN A 757 -10.95 7.05 0.41
C ASN A 757 -9.76 6.14 0.77
N ILE A 758 -9.79 5.53 1.96
CA ILE A 758 -8.72 4.67 2.49
C ILE A 758 -8.42 3.47 1.57
N ARG A 759 -9.39 3.03 0.75
CA ARG A 759 -9.23 1.97 -0.26
C ARG A 759 -8.27 2.33 -1.39
N GLN A 760 -7.98 3.60 -1.62
CA GLN A 760 -6.96 4.03 -2.59
C GLN A 760 -5.57 3.59 -2.13
N VAL A 761 -5.31 3.72 -0.82
CA VAL A 761 -4.00 3.55 -0.17
C VAL A 761 -3.85 2.24 0.61
N SER A 762 -4.87 1.38 0.61
CA SER A 762 -4.75 -0.04 0.97
C SER A 762 -4.51 -0.87 -0.30
N LEU A 763 -3.52 -1.77 -0.28
CA LEU A 763 -3.11 -2.52 -1.48
C LEU A 763 -4.22 -3.43 -2.00
N PHE A 764 -4.78 -4.25 -1.09
CA PHE A 764 -5.92 -5.14 -1.33
C PHE A 764 -6.96 -4.91 -0.21
N PRO A 765 -7.82 -3.87 -0.31
CA PRO A 765 -8.68 -3.46 0.78
C PRO A 765 -9.64 -4.56 1.22
N ARG A 766 -9.93 -4.57 2.53
CA ARG A 766 -10.90 -5.46 3.18
C ARG A 766 -11.91 -4.62 3.94
N ASP A 767 -13.18 -4.81 3.64
CA ASP A 767 -14.31 -4.11 4.26
C ASP A 767 -15.53 -5.06 4.35
N PRO A 768 -16.67 -4.66 4.94
CA PRO A 768 -17.82 -5.56 5.13
C PRO A 768 -18.46 -6.12 3.85
N LYS A 769 -18.06 -5.64 2.67
CA LYS A 769 -18.52 -6.10 1.35
C LYS A 769 -17.40 -6.71 0.51
N ARG A 770 -16.14 -6.34 0.76
CA ARG A 770 -14.98 -6.69 -0.07
C ARG A 770 -14.05 -7.67 0.64
N LEU A 771 -14.18 -8.94 0.26
CA LEU A 771 -13.27 -10.03 0.66
C LEU A 771 -12.32 -10.48 -0.49
N THR A 772 -12.49 -9.91 -1.69
CA THR A 772 -11.72 -10.23 -2.91
C THR A 772 -11.46 -8.97 -3.76
N PRO A 773 -10.41 -8.95 -4.61
CA PRO A 773 -9.29 -9.89 -4.66
C PRO A 773 -8.43 -9.82 -3.38
#